data_AF-A0A3B8HQD9-F1
#
_entry.id   AF-A0A3B8HQD9-F1
#
_cell.length_a   1.000
_cell.length_b   1.000
_cell.length_c   1.000
_cell.angle_alpha   90.00
_cell.angle_beta   90.00
_cell.angle_gamma   90.00
#
_symmetry.space_group_name_H-M   'P 1'
#
loop_
_entity.id
_entity.type
_entity.pdbx_description
1 polymer ?
#
loop_
_entity_poly.entity_id
_entity_poly.type
_entity_poly.pdbx_seq_one_letter_code
_entity_poly.pdbx_strand_id
1 'polypeptide(L)'
;MRRIQTQTRSPYVIPRPTSRRLRIYSIDPSLAQSVDTHAIRTARIDIPWEDSVLGEQLYGFVQEESERRDALLTPGPCGEYLEVIDYDPATKTYYKPIDLSDPYLLAQDGLAPSDGNPQFHQQMVYAVCMRTIRNFEVALGRRALWASKDGQYVGRLRVYPHGLREPNAYYSPEKRALLFGYFQASPLYPAQLLPGGLTFTCLSHDVIAHETTHALLDGMNRNLTDPSNPDVLAFHEAFADIVALFQHFSLPEVLRYEITRTRGDLEADNMLANLAQEFGKAIGRTGALRSAIGKPPDPTEIERINEPHGRGAILMAAVFGAFLAIYKRRTKDLYRLATEGTGVLPEGAIHPDLANRLAGEAAKTSKHVLSICIRALDYLPPVDVTFGDYLRALITADLDLIADDTFGYRVAFMEAFRRWGIFPGDARSLSEESLRWQGPDMSLADSQTQVYLGRDLSTQMRSWNLSGNREVIFSRLRDAQATAKSIIDSSRGYKQRITEGLDLDQFDFEVNSIRPVRRVGPEGEYLMDAVVEITQKRPGYLDKSLKEAPVLLPAGEEPDFWFRGGCTLIIDLETGRLRYCIYKRITSESRYELQRNFLAGKSAGLSLAATYFDTMRTDETNEVFSFVHRALEVDN
;
A
#
# COMPACT_ATOMS: atom_id res chain seq x y z
N MET A 1 19.03 -8.65 54.92
CA MET A 1 17.69 -8.02 54.91
C MET A 1 16.87 -8.62 53.78
N ARG A 2 15.88 -9.46 54.07
CA ARG A 2 14.91 -9.96 53.08
C ARG A 2 13.93 -8.81 52.78
N ARG A 3 13.83 -8.36 51.52
CA ARG A 3 12.79 -7.42 51.10
C ARG A 3 11.44 -8.11 51.31
N ILE A 4 10.69 -7.66 52.31
CA ILE A 4 9.29 -7.98 52.46
C ILE A 4 8.58 -7.35 51.25
N GLN A 5 8.26 -8.15 50.24
CA GLN A 5 7.30 -7.74 49.21
C GLN A 5 5.93 -7.74 49.86
N THR A 6 5.54 -6.59 50.41
CA THR A 6 4.14 -6.34 50.75
C THR A 6 3.34 -6.32 49.46
N GLN A 7 2.60 -7.41 49.18
CA GLN A 7 1.55 -7.42 48.16
C GLN A 7 0.44 -6.46 48.62
N THR A 8 0.63 -5.18 48.36
CA THR A 8 -0.39 -4.16 48.54
C THR A 8 -1.30 -4.21 47.32
N ARG A 9 -2.56 -4.60 47.50
CA ARG A 9 -3.59 -4.45 46.48
C ARG A 9 -4.00 -2.97 46.42
N SER A 10 -3.54 -2.25 45.40
CA SER A 10 -4.08 -0.93 45.07
C SER A 10 -5.54 -1.08 44.63
N PRO A 11 -6.50 -0.27 45.15
CA PRO A 11 -7.86 -0.23 44.61
C PRO A 11 -7.90 0.44 43.23
N TYR A 12 -6.82 1.09 42.80
CA TYR A 12 -6.69 1.72 41.50
C TYR A 12 -5.96 0.78 40.53
N VAL A 13 -6.65 0.42 39.44
CA VAL A 13 -6.08 -0.30 38.30
C VAL A 13 -5.47 0.73 37.35
N ILE A 14 -4.15 0.66 37.12
CA ILE A 14 -3.49 1.53 36.15
C ILE A 14 -3.99 1.11 34.75
N PRO A 15 -4.58 2.03 33.96
CA PRO A 15 -5.10 1.68 32.64
C PRO A 15 -3.95 1.30 31.71
N ARG A 16 -4.17 0.28 30.89
CA ARG A 16 -3.20 -0.17 29.89
C ARG A 16 -3.03 0.93 28.83
N PRO A 17 -1.80 1.27 28.42
CA PRO A 17 -1.59 2.16 27.28
C PRO A 17 -2.16 1.54 25.99
N THR A 18 -2.79 2.37 25.17
CA THR A 18 -3.33 1.96 23.86
C THR A 18 -2.26 1.94 22.77
N SER A 19 -1.20 2.73 22.95
CA SER A 19 -0.08 2.85 22.01
C SER A 19 1.27 2.88 22.73
N ARG A 20 2.31 2.52 21.99
CA ARG A 20 3.72 2.72 22.33
C ARG A 20 4.27 3.81 21.42
N ARG A 21 5.01 4.76 21.99
CA ARG A 21 5.70 5.81 21.23
C ARG A 21 7.12 5.38 20.94
N LEU A 22 7.55 5.56 19.69
CA LEU A 22 8.90 5.29 19.25
C LEU A 22 9.46 6.48 18.46
N ARG A 23 10.71 6.81 18.72
CA ARG A 23 11.50 7.76 17.94
C ARG A 23 11.97 7.09 16.64
N ILE A 24 11.90 7.83 15.55
CA ILE A 24 12.36 7.44 14.22
C ILE A 24 13.19 8.56 13.61
N TYR A 25 13.99 8.24 12.59
CA TYR A 25 14.44 9.26 11.66
C TYR A 25 13.24 9.78 10.87
N SER A 26 13.07 11.09 10.87
CA SER A 26 12.02 11.76 10.08
C SER A 26 12.51 12.36 8.78
N ILE A 27 13.80 12.39 8.56
CA ILE A 27 14.46 12.67 7.28
C ILE A 27 15.66 11.74 7.18
N ASP A 28 16.16 11.51 5.98
CA ASP A 28 17.30 10.61 5.79
C ASP A 28 18.53 11.05 6.63
N PRO A 29 19.31 10.12 7.20
CA PRO A 29 20.42 10.41 8.12
C PRO A 29 21.42 11.48 7.65
N SER A 30 21.79 11.51 6.38
CA SER A 30 22.68 12.50 5.77
C SER A 30 22.12 13.92 5.86
N LEU A 31 20.80 14.07 5.66
CA LEU A 31 20.10 15.34 5.83
C LEU A 31 20.00 15.70 7.31
N ALA A 32 19.89 14.72 8.21
CA ALA A 32 19.82 14.95 9.66
C ALA A 32 21.12 15.51 10.28
N GLN A 33 22.23 15.53 9.54
CA GLN A 33 23.52 16.08 9.98
C GLN A 33 23.69 17.58 9.68
N SER A 34 22.75 18.22 8.98
CA SER A 34 22.76 19.68 8.77
C SER A 34 22.21 20.44 9.98
N VAL A 35 22.76 21.63 10.24
CA VAL A 35 22.32 22.53 11.33
C VAL A 35 20.86 22.94 11.12
N ASP A 36 20.45 23.20 9.87
CA ASP A 36 19.12 23.69 9.54
C ASP A 36 18.03 22.65 9.82
N THR A 37 18.36 21.37 9.64
CA THR A 37 17.44 20.24 9.73
C THR A 37 17.57 19.45 11.04
N HIS A 38 18.55 19.79 11.89
CA HIS A 38 18.79 19.12 13.17
C HIS A 38 17.54 19.11 14.07
N ALA A 39 16.73 20.17 14.01
CA ALA A 39 15.49 20.29 14.79
C ALA A 39 14.40 19.28 14.35
N ILE A 40 14.46 18.80 13.10
CA ILE A 40 13.44 17.94 12.49
C ILE A 40 13.96 16.54 12.15
N ARG A 41 15.15 16.16 12.64
CA ARG A 41 15.72 14.82 12.37
C ARG A 41 14.99 13.67 13.06
N THR A 42 14.27 13.98 14.14
CA THR A 42 13.57 12.99 14.95
C THR A 42 12.07 13.25 14.92
N ALA A 43 11.30 12.26 14.49
CA ALA A 43 9.86 12.21 14.77
C ALA A 43 9.54 11.15 15.82
N ARG A 44 8.36 11.29 16.42
CA ARG A 44 7.77 10.27 17.30
C ARG A 44 6.53 9.73 16.62
N ILE A 45 6.43 8.41 16.53
CA ILE A 45 5.25 7.73 16.00
C ILE A 45 4.63 6.81 17.05
N ASP A 46 3.31 6.80 17.08
CA ASP A 46 2.52 5.89 17.90
C ASP A 46 2.27 4.59 17.12
N ILE A 47 2.68 3.46 17.71
CA ILE A 47 2.32 2.12 17.25
C ILE A 47 1.37 1.44 18.26
N PRO A 48 0.50 0.51 17.83
CA PRO A 48 -0.38 -0.21 18.74
C PRO A 48 0.37 -0.90 19.88
N TRP A 49 -0.22 -0.96 21.07
CA TRP A 49 0.40 -1.64 22.20
C TRP A 49 0.20 -3.16 22.17
N GLU A 50 1.27 -3.90 21.90
CA GLU A 50 1.30 -5.38 21.86
C GLU A 50 1.80 -5.97 23.20
N ASP A 51 0.89 -6.58 23.95
CA ASP A 51 1.15 -7.24 25.24
C ASP A 51 0.00 -8.24 25.53
N SER A 52 0.33 -9.52 25.76
CA SER A 52 -0.65 -10.60 25.91
C SER A 52 -0.94 -10.99 27.37
N VAL A 53 -0.23 -10.46 28.36
CA VAL A 53 -0.18 -11.08 29.71
C VAL A 53 -1.49 -10.95 30.52
N LEU A 54 -2.47 -10.16 30.09
CA LEU A 54 -3.71 -9.95 30.87
C LEU A 54 -5.01 -10.42 30.19
N GLY A 55 -4.94 -11.01 28.99
CA GLY A 55 -6.11 -11.65 28.37
C GLY A 55 -6.69 -12.79 29.22
N GLU A 56 -5.85 -13.45 30.03
CA GLU A 56 -6.28 -14.54 30.92
C GLU A 56 -6.67 -14.09 32.33
N GLN A 57 -6.25 -12.92 32.81
CA GLN A 57 -6.40 -12.53 34.23
C GLN A 57 -7.24 -11.27 34.50
N LEU A 58 -7.33 -10.30 33.58
CA LEU A 58 -8.13 -9.08 33.81
C LEU A 58 -9.55 -9.18 33.25
N TYR A 59 -9.73 -9.96 32.19
CA TYR A 59 -11.02 -10.39 31.68
C TYR A 59 -11.14 -11.88 31.97
N GLY A 60 -11.78 -12.26 33.08
CA GLY A 60 -12.08 -13.66 33.40
C GLY A 60 -13.03 -14.36 32.42
N PHE A 61 -13.10 -13.91 31.16
CA PHE A 61 -14.11 -14.25 30.15
C PHE A 61 -13.60 -14.20 28.69
N VAL A 62 -12.29 -14.25 28.39
CA VAL A 62 -11.88 -14.55 26.99
C VAL A 62 -12.09 -16.05 26.76
N GLN A 63 -13.32 -16.44 26.42
CA GLN A 63 -13.73 -17.84 26.26
C GLN A 63 -13.38 -18.38 24.87
N GLU A 64 -13.29 -17.54 23.85
CA GLU A 64 -13.07 -17.95 22.45
C GLU A 64 -11.70 -17.53 21.90
N GLU A 65 -11.07 -18.45 21.17
CA GLU A 65 -9.79 -18.24 20.47
C GLU A 65 -9.84 -17.06 19.48
N SER A 66 -11.03 -16.75 18.93
CA SER A 66 -11.27 -15.65 17.99
C SER A 66 -11.01 -14.25 18.57
N GLU A 67 -11.01 -14.11 19.90
CA GLU A 67 -10.82 -12.84 20.61
C GLU A 67 -9.37 -12.63 21.09
N ARG A 68 -8.52 -13.66 21.03
CA ARG A 68 -7.11 -13.57 21.45
C ARG A 68 -6.28 -12.81 20.41
N ARG A 69 -5.44 -11.88 20.88
CA ARG A 69 -4.42 -11.22 20.05
C ARG A 69 -3.11 -11.98 20.09
N ASP A 70 -2.40 -12.03 18.97
CA ASP A 70 -1.41 -13.09 18.68
C ASP A 70 0.00 -12.90 19.27
N ALA A 71 0.32 -11.81 19.96
CA ALA A 71 1.69 -11.70 20.48
C ALA A 71 1.89 -10.77 21.68
N LEU A 72 2.62 -11.29 22.68
CA LEU A 72 3.48 -10.47 23.52
C LEU A 72 4.64 -9.98 22.66
N LEU A 73 4.93 -8.68 22.69
CA LEU A 73 6.10 -8.13 22.02
C LEU A 73 7.39 -8.59 22.71
N THR A 74 8.22 -9.38 22.02
CA THR A 74 9.51 -9.85 22.54
C THR A 74 10.70 -9.11 21.92
N PRO A 75 11.92 -9.17 22.50
CA PRO A 75 13.10 -8.53 21.95
C PRO A 75 13.44 -9.00 20.53
N GLY A 76 14.05 -8.10 19.73
CA GLY A 76 14.24 -8.30 18.29
C GLY A 76 12.88 -8.20 17.64
N PRO A 77 12.29 -6.98 17.68
CA PRO A 77 10.89 -6.77 18.00
C PRO A 77 10.01 -7.72 17.20
N CYS A 78 9.49 -8.70 17.92
CA CYS A 78 8.68 -9.77 17.37
C CYS A 78 7.29 -9.61 17.97
N GLY A 79 6.38 -9.08 17.15
CA GLY A 79 5.03 -8.72 17.54
C GLY A 79 3.99 -9.56 16.79
N GLU A 80 2.81 -9.00 16.62
CA GLU A 80 1.68 -9.66 15.97
C GLU A 80 1.86 -9.76 14.45
N TYR A 81 2.51 -8.78 13.83
CA TYR A 81 2.65 -8.69 12.38
C TYR A 81 4.04 -8.97 11.86
N LEU A 82 5.06 -8.66 12.66
CA LEU A 82 6.44 -8.56 12.22
C LEU A 82 7.35 -9.35 13.14
N GLU A 83 8.41 -9.90 12.56
CA GLU A 83 9.54 -10.48 13.26
C GLU A 83 10.83 -9.84 12.71
N VAL A 84 11.51 -9.04 13.53
CA VAL A 84 12.77 -8.40 13.12
C VAL A 84 13.94 -9.32 13.43
N ILE A 85 14.61 -9.78 12.38
CA ILE A 85 15.77 -10.69 12.44
C ILE A 85 16.99 -9.93 11.92
N ASP A 86 17.81 -9.44 12.85
CA ASP A 86 18.96 -8.61 12.51
C ASP A 86 20.24 -9.44 12.31
N TYR A 87 20.25 -10.23 11.24
CA TYR A 87 21.40 -11.01 10.79
C TYR A 87 22.08 -10.33 9.61
N ASP A 88 23.37 -10.04 9.73
CA ASP A 88 24.19 -9.54 8.64
C ASP A 88 24.95 -10.69 7.96
N PRO A 89 24.61 -11.06 6.72
CA PRO A 89 25.26 -12.16 6.02
C PRO A 89 26.72 -11.85 5.67
N ALA A 90 27.12 -10.58 5.53
CA ALA A 90 28.50 -10.22 5.19
C ALA A 90 29.45 -10.42 6.37
N THR A 91 28.99 -10.12 7.60
CA THR A 91 29.76 -10.35 8.83
C THR A 91 29.39 -11.66 9.54
N LYS A 92 28.39 -12.39 9.04
CA LYS A 92 27.85 -13.65 9.58
C LYS A 92 27.47 -13.54 11.06
N THR A 93 26.96 -12.39 11.48
CA THR A 93 26.71 -12.07 12.89
C THR A 93 25.26 -11.64 13.10
N TYR A 94 24.70 -12.01 14.25
CA TYR A 94 23.43 -11.45 14.74
C TYR A 94 23.72 -10.23 15.62
N TYR A 95 23.11 -9.09 15.32
CA TYR A 95 23.15 -7.94 16.20
C TYR A 95 22.26 -8.16 17.43
N LYS A 96 22.61 -7.50 18.54
CA LYS A 96 21.85 -7.63 19.79
C LYS A 96 20.40 -7.19 19.55
N PRO A 97 19.39 -8.00 19.90
CA PRO A 97 17.99 -7.62 19.75
C PRO A 97 17.64 -6.43 20.67
N ILE A 98 16.86 -5.47 20.16
CA ILE A 98 16.26 -4.42 21.01
C ILE A 98 15.02 -4.95 21.74
N ASP A 99 14.94 -4.69 23.05
CA ASP A 99 13.74 -4.95 23.85
C ASP A 99 12.92 -3.66 23.98
N LEU A 100 11.92 -3.48 23.11
CA LEU A 100 11.09 -2.28 23.15
C LEU A 100 10.32 -2.14 24.46
N SER A 101 10.09 -3.24 25.21
CA SER A 101 9.39 -3.26 26.50
C SER A 101 10.28 -2.95 27.71
N ASP A 102 11.57 -2.67 27.49
CA ASP A 102 12.46 -2.18 28.55
C ASP A 102 11.89 -0.88 29.19
N PRO A 103 11.80 -0.79 30.54
CA PRO A 103 11.24 0.38 31.21
C PRO A 103 11.94 1.71 30.89
N TYR A 104 13.25 1.69 30.64
CA TYR A 104 14.00 2.89 30.27
C TYR A 104 13.70 3.31 28.84
N LEU A 105 13.50 2.36 27.91
CA LEU A 105 13.10 2.68 26.54
C LEU A 105 11.66 3.19 26.50
N LEU A 106 10.75 2.59 27.28
CA LEU A 106 9.38 3.09 27.44
C LEU A 106 9.34 4.54 27.94
N ALA A 107 10.15 4.88 28.94
CA ALA A 107 10.22 6.24 29.47
C ALA A 107 10.83 7.26 28.49
N GLN A 108 11.49 6.80 27.44
CA GLN A 108 12.22 7.62 26.48
C GLN A 108 11.58 7.67 25.09
N ASP A 109 10.43 7.04 24.87
CA ASP A 109 9.89 6.82 23.52
C ASP A 109 10.89 6.05 22.61
N GLY A 110 11.61 5.08 23.16
CA GLY A 110 12.64 4.31 22.46
C GLY A 110 14.01 4.97 22.38
N LEU A 111 14.92 4.34 21.61
CA LEU A 111 16.27 4.84 21.36
C LEU A 111 16.25 6.13 20.54
N ALA A 112 17.22 7.02 20.79
CA ALA A 112 17.45 8.18 19.93
C ALA A 112 17.95 7.73 18.54
N PRO A 113 17.63 8.48 17.46
CA PRO A 113 18.12 8.16 16.13
C PRO A 113 19.64 8.05 16.06
N SER A 114 20.10 6.99 15.41
CA SER A 114 21.52 6.67 15.27
C SER A 114 21.73 5.81 14.02
N ASP A 115 22.71 6.18 13.22
CA ASP A 115 23.20 5.46 12.04
C ASP A 115 24.20 4.34 12.37
N GLY A 116 24.84 4.41 13.54
CA GLY A 116 25.82 3.43 14.01
C GLY A 116 25.28 2.40 15.02
N ASN A 117 24.00 2.46 15.39
CA ASN A 117 23.40 1.57 16.38
C ASN A 117 22.39 0.58 15.75
N PRO A 118 22.76 -0.69 15.53
CA PRO A 118 21.87 -1.70 14.97
C PRO A 118 20.55 -1.88 15.73
N GLN A 119 20.55 -1.68 17.06
CA GLN A 119 19.30 -1.73 17.85
C GLN A 119 18.32 -0.61 17.46
N PHE A 120 18.82 0.57 17.10
CA PHE A 120 17.98 1.62 16.55
C PHE A 120 17.48 1.26 15.14
N HIS A 121 18.28 0.58 14.31
CA HIS A 121 17.85 0.14 12.98
C HIS A 121 16.65 -0.83 13.10
N GLN A 122 16.69 -1.76 14.06
CA GLN A 122 15.57 -2.62 14.40
C GLN A 122 14.32 -1.85 14.86
N GLN A 123 14.49 -0.82 15.70
CA GLN A 123 13.39 0.06 16.12
C GLN A 123 12.79 0.80 14.93
N MET A 124 13.62 1.35 14.06
CA MET A 124 13.23 2.14 12.89
C MET A 124 12.35 1.31 11.95
N VAL A 125 12.84 0.15 11.51
CA VAL A 125 12.07 -0.71 10.60
C VAL A 125 10.76 -1.16 11.23
N TYR A 126 10.78 -1.56 12.50
CA TYR A 126 9.58 -2.05 13.18
C TYR A 126 8.52 -0.96 13.31
N ALA A 127 8.92 0.24 13.73
CA ALA A 127 8.01 1.34 13.97
C ALA A 127 7.35 1.82 12.67
N VAL A 128 8.14 1.98 11.59
CA VAL A 128 7.62 2.42 10.29
C VAL A 128 6.73 1.35 9.64
N CYS A 129 7.14 0.07 9.66
CA CYS A 129 6.30 -1.01 9.15
C CYS A 129 4.94 -1.10 9.87
N MET A 130 4.94 -1.05 11.21
CA MET A 130 3.71 -1.06 12.02
C MET A 130 2.82 0.15 11.74
N ARG A 131 3.40 1.32 11.47
CA ARG A 131 2.66 2.52 11.06
C ARG A 131 1.99 2.32 9.71
N THR A 132 2.71 1.77 8.72
CA THR A 132 2.18 1.46 7.39
C THR A 132 1.02 0.45 7.49
N ILE A 133 1.20 -0.65 8.22
CA ILE A 133 0.15 -1.64 8.47
C ILE A 133 -1.08 -0.97 9.07
N ARG A 134 -0.91 -0.13 10.10
CA ARG A 134 -2.02 0.56 10.74
C ARG A 134 -2.79 1.47 9.78
N ASN A 135 -2.11 2.16 8.88
CA ASN A 135 -2.77 3.00 7.87
C ASN A 135 -3.66 2.15 6.95
N PHE A 136 -3.20 0.96 6.54
CA PHE A 136 -4.00 0.03 5.74
C PHE A 136 -5.23 -0.47 6.50
N GLU A 137 -5.07 -0.90 7.75
CA GLU A 137 -6.19 -1.43 8.53
C GLU A 137 -7.26 -0.39 8.82
N VAL A 138 -6.85 0.85 9.09
CA VAL A 138 -7.77 1.98 9.30
C VAL A 138 -8.53 2.29 8.02
N ALA A 139 -7.84 2.39 6.88
CA ALA A 139 -8.47 2.72 5.60
C ALA A 139 -9.40 1.59 5.10
N LEU A 140 -8.94 0.34 5.17
CA LEU A 140 -9.69 -0.82 4.67
C LEU A 140 -10.77 -1.30 5.65
N GLY A 141 -10.72 -0.90 6.93
CA GLY A 141 -11.70 -1.32 7.93
C GLY A 141 -11.63 -2.80 8.30
N ARG A 142 -10.45 -3.42 8.15
CA ARG A 142 -10.18 -4.83 8.45
C ARG A 142 -8.70 -5.06 8.74
N ARG A 143 -8.38 -6.21 9.35
CA ARG A 143 -6.99 -6.58 9.67
C ARG A 143 -6.21 -6.99 8.43
N ALA A 144 -4.93 -6.63 8.39
CA ALA A 144 -4.03 -7.00 7.30
C ALA A 144 -3.61 -8.48 7.41
N LEU A 145 -3.58 -9.17 6.28
CA LEU A 145 -3.12 -10.55 6.16
C LEU A 145 -1.93 -10.61 5.22
N TRP A 146 -0.94 -11.41 5.57
CA TRP A 146 0.19 -11.68 4.69
C TRP A 146 -0.20 -12.73 3.65
N ALA A 147 0.44 -12.68 2.49
CA ALA A 147 0.18 -13.64 1.45
C ALA A 147 0.52 -15.06 1.94
N SER A 148 -0.43 -15.97 1.77
CA SER A 148 -0.28 -17.36 2.23
C SER A 148 0.91 -18.05 1.57
N LYS A 149 1.51 -19.01 2.27
CA LYS A 149 2.53 -19.90 1.71
C LYS A 149 1.93 -21.29 1.56
N ASP A 150 1.87 -21.81 0.34
CA ASP A 150 1.28 -23.13 0.04
C ASP A 150 -0.14 -23.30 0.61
N GLY A 151 -0.91 -22.22 0.58
CA GLY A 151 -2.26 -22.15 1.12
C GLY A 151 -2.35 -21.91 2.63
N GLN A 152 -1.23 -21.95 3.36
CA GLN A 152 -1.16 -21.83 4.81
C GLN A 152 -1.02 -20.37 5.29
N TYR A 153 -1.52 -20.12 6.50
CA TYR A 153 -1.43 -18.83 7.16
C TYR A 153 0.02 -18.44 7.45
N VAL A 154 0.34 -17.18 7.18
CA VAL A 154 1.64 -16.57 7.53
C VAL A 154 1.38 -15.54 8.62
N GLY A 155 1.80 -15.86 9.84
CA GLY A 155 1.58 -14.99 11.00
C GLY A 155 2.39 -13.69 10.95
N ARG A 156 3.66 -13.79 10.57
CA ARG A 156 4.60 -12.66 10.62
C ARG A 156 5.36 -12.49 9.31
N LEU A 157 5.55 -11.24 8.91
CA LEU A 157 6.49 -10.83 7.88
C LEU A 157 7.87 -10.70 8.54
N ARG A 158 8.89 -11.31 7.95
CA ARG A 158 10.26 -11.18 8.45
C ARG A 158 10.88 -9.88 7.96
N VAL A 159 11.68 -9.23 8.80
CA VAL A 159 12.33 -7.97 8.45
C VAL A 159 13.81 -8.07 8.77
N TYR A 160 14.67 -7.87 7.78
CA TYR A 160 16.13 -7.94 7.90
C TYR A 160 16.75 -6.55 7.66
N PRO A 161 17.05 -5.77 8.72
CA PRO A 161 17.64 -4.43 8.59
C PRO A 161 18.99 -4.41 7.86
N HIS A 162 19.76 -5.50 7.96
CA HIS A 162 21.07 -5.68 7.31
C HIS A 162 21.08 -6.94 6.44
N GLY A 163 19.99 -7.19 5.72
CA GLY A 163 19.81 -8.43 4.96
C GLY A 163 20.73 -8.56 3.73
N LEU A 164 21.26 -7.45 3.22
CA LEU A 164 22.05 -7.42 1.98
C LEU A 164 23.22 -6.44 2.08
N ARG A 165 24.29 -6.67 1.32
CA ARG A 165 25.40 -5.73 1.14
C ARG A 165 25.45 -5.21 -0.30
N GLU A 166 24.39 -4.54 -0.70
CA GLU A 166 24.21 -3.91 -2.01
C GLU A 166 23.35 -2.65 -1.83
N PRO A 167 23.41 -1.68 -2.77
CA PRO A 167 22.54 -0.50 -2.76
C PRO A 167 21.13 -0.86 -3.23
N ASN A 168 20.42 -1.65 -2.42
CA ASN A 168 19.07 -2.10 -2.73
C ASN A 168 18.25 -2.34 -1.46
N ALA A 169 16.93 -2.32 -1.60
CA ALA A 169 15.98 -2.85 -0.63
C ALA A 169 14.82 -3.46 -1.40
N TYR A 170 14.28 -4.59 -0.95
CA TYR A 170 13.13 -5.20 -1.62
C TYR A 170 12.30 -6.09 -0.71
N TYR A 171 11.01 -6.22 -1.02
CA TYR A 171 10.16 -7.29 -0.55
C TYR A 171 10.39 -8.59 -1.34
N SER A 172 10.64 -9.70 -0.64
CA SER A 172 10.71 -11.05 -1.21
C SER A 172 9.38 -11.80 -0.98
N PRO A 173 8.60 -12.07 -2.04
CA PRO A 173 7.38 -12.88 -1.94
C PRO A 173 7.67 -14.31 -1.49
N GLU A 174 8.75 -14.91 -1.98
CA GLU A 174 9.13 -16.29 -1.67
C GLU A 174 9.46 -16.47 -0.17
N LYS A 175 10.23 -15.53 0.38
CA LYS A 175 10.69 -15.58 1.78
C LYS A 175 9.69 -14.97 2.75
N ARG A 176 8.69 -14.24 2.25
CA ARG A 176 7.81 -13.37 3.06
C ARG A 176 8.65 -12.45 3.95
N ALA A 177 9.58 -11.74 3.32
CA ALA A 177 10.58 -10.98 4.02
C ALA A 177 10.87 -9.62 3.36
N LEU A 178 11.13 -8.60 4.17
CA LEU A 178 11.75 -7.35 3.75
C LEU A 178 13.25 -7.48 3.93
N LEU A 179 14.01 -7.19 2.88
CA LEU A 179 15.46 -7.25 2.86
C LEU A 179 16.01 -5.85 2.60
N PHE A 180 16.68 -5.28 3.60
CA PHE A 180 17.31 -3.97 3.49
C PHE A 180 18.82 -4.12 3.29
N GLY A 181 19.33 -3.43 2.27
CA GLY A 181 20.74 -3.37 1.96
C GLY A 181 21.47 -2.22 2.66
N TYR A 182 22.77 -2.39 2.76
CA TYR A 182 23.70 -1.33 3.12
C TYR A 182 24.91 -1.34 2.19
N PHE A 183 25.46 -0.15 1.94
CA PHE A 183 26.50 0.04 0.93
C PHE A 183 27.37 1.26 1.26
N GLN A 184 28.54 1.34 0.63
CA GLN A 184 29.40 2.51 0.76
C GLN A 184 28.87 3.64 -0.11
N ALA A 185 28.72 4.83 0.46
CA ALA A 185 28.28 6.02 -0.25
C ALA A 185 29.25 6.36 -1.41
N SER A 186 28.69 6.69 -2.57
CA SER A 186 29.45 7.14 -3.75
C SER A 186 30.28 8.40 -3.44
N PRO A 187 31.52 8.50 -3.96
CA PRO A 187 32.40 9.64 -3.71
C PRO A 187 31.95 10.95 -4.38
N LEU A 188 30.82 10.95 -5.10
CA LEU A 188 30.32 12.11 -5.86
C LEU A 188 29.84 13.28 -4.98
N TYR A 189 29.58 13.06 -3.68
CA TYR A 189 29.13 14.10 -2.74
C TYR A 189 29.97 14.17 -1.45
N PRO A 190 31.27 14.52 -1.52
CA PRO A 190 32.19 14.46 -0.38
C PRO A 190 31.86 15.45 0.75
N ALA A 191 30.97 16.42 0.51
CA ALA A 191 30.52 17.40 1.50
C ALA A 191 29.20 17.04 2.20
N GLN A 192 28.45 16.03 1.73
CA GLN A 192 27.15 15.62 2.29
C GLN A 192 27.19 14.20 2.87
N LEU A 193 28.10 13.36 2.40
CA LEU A 193 28.29 11.99 2.86
C LEU A 193 29.75 11.80 3.26
N LEU A 194 29.99 11.09 4.37
CA LEU A 194 31.34 10.70 4.78
C LEU A 194 31.95 9.83 3.67
N PRO A 195 33.11 10.19 3.09
CA PRO A 195 33.75 9.35 2.08
C PRO A 195 34.02 7.93 2.62
N GLY A 196 33.45 6.92 1.95
CA GLY A 196 33.53 5.52 2.39
C GLY A 196 32.61 5.15 3.57
N GLY A 197 31.77 6.08 4.03
CA GLY A 197 30.73 5.83 5.02
C GLY A 197 29.66 4.87 4.49
N LEU A 198 29.00 4.16 5.42
CA LEU A 198 27.92 3.25 5.08
C LEU A 198 26.57 3.99 5.09
N THR A 199 25.79 3.81 4.03
CA THR A 199 24.38 4.17 3.96
C THR A 199 23.55 2.91 4.19
N PHE A 200 22.49 3.05 4.99
CA PHE A 200 21.59 1.95 5.36
C PHE A 200 20.18 2.25 4.86
N THR A 201 19.65 1.42 3.97
CA THR A 201 18.28 1.59 3.44
C THR A 201 17.22 1.41 4.52
N CYS A 202 17.51 0.62 5.57
CA CYS A 202 16.64 0.43 6.73
C CYS A 202 16.48 1.67 7.63
N LEU A 203 17.20 2.76 7.34
CA LEU A 203 17.05 4.05 8.03
C LEU A 203 16.20 5.05 7.25
N SER A 204 15.85 4.76 6.00
CA SER A 204 14.97 5.64 5.22
C SER A 204 13.52 5.29 5.48
N HIS A 205 12.77 6.25 6.05
CA HIS A 205 11.34 6.11 6.30
C HIS A 205 10.57 5.69 5.04
N ASP A 206 10.90 6.31 3.91
CA ASP A 206 10.17 6.14 2.66
C ASP A 206 10.42 4.76 2.05
N VAL A 207 11.68 4.29 2.06
CA VAL A 207 12.04 2.95 1.60
C VAL A 207 11.34 1.87 2.44
N ILE A 208 11.34 2.00 3.77
CA ILE A 208 10.65 1.03 4.64
C ILE A 208 9.14 0.98 4.34
N ALA A 209 8.50 2.14 4.20
CA ALA A 209 7.08 2.22 3.89
C ALA A 209 6.75 1.67 2.50
N HIS A 210 7.62 1.91 1.51
CA HIS A 210 7.52 1.39 0.15
C HIS A 210 7.56 -0.15 0.15
N GLU A 211 8.59 -0.77 0.73
CA GLU A 211 8.71 -2.23 0.77
C GLU A 211 7.59 -2.91 1.55
N THR A 212 7.18 -2.30 2.67
CA THR A 212 6.05 -2.82 3.45
C THR A 212 4.76 -2.80 2.62
N THR A 213 4.61 -1.82 1.73
CA THR A 213 3.44 -1.72 0.84
C THR A 213 3.41 -2.86 -0.17
N HIS A 214 4.54 -3.28 -0.74
CA HIS A 214 4.57 -4.46 -1.60
C HIS A 214 4.10 -5.72 -0.86
N ALA A 215 4.57 -5.93 0.37
CA ALA A 215 4.14 -7.07 1.18
C ALA A 215 2.62 -7.07 1.48
N LEU A 216 2.05 -5.88 1.71
CA LEU A 216 0.61 -5.70 1.94
C LEU A 216 -0.19 -5.95 0.67
N LEU A 217 0.25 -5.41 -0.47
CA LEU A 217 -0.40 -5.63 -1.77
C LEU A 217 -0.41 -7.11 -2.16
N ASP A 218 0.72 -7.80 -2.01
CA ASP A 218 0.80 -9.22 -2.29
C ASP A 218 -0.13 -10.04 -1.38
N GLY A 219 -0.25 -9.63 -0.10
CA GLY A 219 -1.23 -10.20 0.83
C GLY A 219 -2.69 -9.96 0.46
N MET A 220 -2.98 -8.85 -0.24
CA MET A 220 -4.34 -8.49 -0.66
C MET A 220 -4.75 -9.18 -1.96
N ASN A 221 -3.93 -9.09 -3.00
CA ASN A 221 -4.19 -9.69 -4.31
C ASN A 221 -2.87 -9.96 -5.05
N ARG A 222 -2.46 -11.23 -5.05
CA ARG A 222 -1.23 -11.70 -5.74
C ARG A 222 -1.27 -11.51 -7.26
N ASN A 223 -2.45 -11.40 -7.88
CA ASN A 223 -2.54 -11.27 -9.33
C ASN A 223 -2.23 -9.85 -9.83
N LEU A 224 -2.11 -8.87 -8.93
CA LEU A 224 -1.71 -7.51 -9.30
C LEU A 224 -0.22 -7.44 -9.68
N THR A 225 0.58 -8.49 -9.47
CA THR A 225 1.98 -8.55 -9.92
C THR A 225 2.18 -9.23 -11.27
N ASP A 226 1.11 -9.75 -11.89
CA ASP A 226 1.18 -10.43 -13.20
C ASP A 226 1.24 -9.38 -14.34
N PRO A 227 2.38 -9.23 -15.05
CA PRO A 227 2.62 -8.14 -15.99
C PRO A 227 1.83 -8.32 -17.31
N SER A 228 0.52 -8.14 -17.22
CA SER A 228 -0.44 -8.28 -18.32
C SER A 228 -0.54 -7.04 -19.21
N ASN A 229 -0.18 -5.86 -18.69
CA ASN A 229 -0.10 -4.60 -19.43
C ASN A 229 0.98 -3.66 -18.81
N PRO A 230 1.31 -2.51 -19.43
CA PRO A 230 2.31 -1.57 -18.91
C PRO A 230 1.99 -0.95 -17.55
N ASP A 231 0.70 -0.76 -17.21
CA ASP A 231 0.23 -0.14 -15.97
C ASP A 231 0.37 -1.06 -14.76
N VAL A 232 0.36 -2.38 -14.91
CA VAL A 232 0.27 -3.29 -13.76
C VAL A 232 1.48 -3.17 -12.82
N LEU A 233 2.69 -3.33 -13.34
CA LEU A 233 3.91 -3.15 -12.55
C LEU A 233 4.12 -1.70 -12.16
N ALA A 234 3.78 -0.75 -13.05
CA ALA A 234 3.87 0.68 -12.77
C ALA A 234 2.94 1.11 -11.64
N PHE A 235 1.76 0.49 -11.51
CA PHE A 235 0.80 0.72 -10.45
C PHE A 235 1.36 0.23 -9.11
N HIS A 236 1.98 -0.95 -9.08
CA HIS A 236 2.65 -1.47 -7.89
C HIS A 236 3.69 -0.50 -7.34
N GLU A 237 4.59 -0.02 -8.20
CA GLU A 237 5.61 0.97 -7.86
C GLU A 237 5.00 2.30 -7.39
N ALA A 238 4.10 2.86 -8.20
CA ALA A 238 3.45 4.14 -7.91
C ALA A 238 2.69 4.11 -6.60
N PHE A 239 2.00 3.01 -6.31
CA PHE A 239 1.20 2.88 -5.11
C PHE A 239 2.08 2.81 -3.86
N ALA A 240 3.19 2.07 -3.91
CA ALA A 240 4.17 2.04 -2.83
C ALA A 240 4.81 3.43 -2.60
N ASP A 241 5.09 4.18 -3.65
CA ASP A 241 5.55 5.58 -3.57
C ASP A 241 4.49 6.51 -2.97
N ILE A 242 3.23 6.40 -3.38
CA ILE A 242 2.10 7.17 -2.83
C ILE A 242 2.00 6.92 -1.31
N VAL A 243 2.07 5.66 -0.87
CA VAL A 243 2.00 5.33 0.55
C VAL A 243 3.18 5.93 1.31
N ALA A 244 4.41 5.75 0.81
CA ALA A 244 5.61 6.31 1.42
C ALA A 244 5.52 7.84 1.55
N LEU A 245 5.19 8.51 0.45
CA LEU A 245 5.04 9.96 0.36
C LEU A 245 4.03 10.50 1.37
N PHE A 246 2.78 10.03 1.31
CA PHE A 246 1.74 10.59 2.18
C PHE A 246 1.90 10.17 3.64
N GLN A 247 2.52 9.02 3.92
CA GLN A 247 2.90 8.68 5.30
C GLN A 247 3.92 9.68 5.84
N HIS A 248 4.91 10.08 5.04
CA HIS A 248 5.91 11.08 5.41
C HIS A 248 5.28 12.47 5.58
N PHE A 249 4.40 12.89 4.65
CA PHE A 249 3.60 14.12 4.77
C PHE A 249 2.63 14.12 5.97
N SER A 250 2.45 12.99 6.67
CA SER A 250 1.66 12.92 7.90
C SER A 250 2.47 13.26 9.16
N LEU A 251 3.79 13.43 9.05
CA LEU A 251 4.70 13.80 10.15
C LEU A 251 4.64 15.33 10.41
N PRO A 252 4.06 15.77 11.54
CA PRO A 252 3.79 17.19 11.78
C PRO A 252 5.04 18.07 11.81
N GLU A 253 6.15 17.56 12.35
CA GLU A 253 7.35 18.38 12.57
C GLU A 253 8.08 18.69 11.27
N VAL A 254 8.20 17.70 10.38
CA VAL A 254 8.80 17.90 9.06
C VAL A 254 7.91 18.81 8.22
N LEU A 255 6.59 18.60 8.26
CA LEU A 255 5.64 19.39 7.50
C LEU A 255 5.59 20.85 7.95
N ARG A 256 5.65 21.10 9.26
CA ARG A 256 5.71 22.46 9.81
C ARG A 256 6.98 23.18 9.37
N TYR A 257 8.12 22.49 9.38
CA TYR A 257 9.38 23.05 8.91
C TYR A 257 9.30 23.41 7.42
N GLU A 258 8.85 22.47 6.59
CA GLU A 258 8.72 22.71 5.15
C GLU A 258 7.77 23.86 4.84
N ILE A 259 6.60 23.92 5.48
CA ILE A 259 5.64 25.02 5.29
C ILE A 259 6.22 26.37 5.75
N THR A 260 7.01 26.39 6.81
CA THR A 260 7.68 27.62 7.25
C THR A 260 8.70 28.08 6.21
N ARG A 261 9.50 27.14 5.69
CA ARG A 261 10.54 27.38 4.71
C ARG A 261 9.98 27.83 3.36
N THR A 262 8.93 27.17 2.88
CA THR A 262 8.29 27.49 1.59
C THR A 262 7.17 28.53 1.70
N ARG A 263 6.95 29.09 2.90
CA ARG A 263 5.89 30.08 3.18
C ARG A 263 4.50 29.55 2.80
N GLY A 264 4.29 28.25 2.98
CA GLY A 264 3.05 27.55 2.68
C GLY A 264 2.87 27.10 1.23
N ASP A 265 3.84 27.36 0.35
CA ASP A 265 3.83 26.88 -1.03
C ASP A 265 4.44 25.47 -1.11
N LEU A 266 3.59 24.46 -1.31
CA LEU A 266 4.02 23.07 -1.46
C LEU A 266 4.29 22.68 -2.92
N GLU A 267 4.17 23.61 -3.88
CA GLU A 267 4.59 23.40 -5.27
C GLU A 267 6.05 23.81 -5.50
N ALA A 268 6.58 24.69 -4.65
CA ALA A 268 8.00 25.00 -4.60
C ALA A 268 8.82 23.76 -4.19
N ASP A 269 10.11 23.77 -4.55
CA ASP A 269 11.05 22.70 -4.20
C ASP A 269 10.99 22.39 -2.69
N ASN A 270 10.48 21.20 -2.36
CA ASN A 270 10.24 20.75 -1.00
C ASN A 270 10.75 19.34 -0.77
N MET A 271 11.32 19.15 0.42
CA MET A 271 12.02 17.92 0.77
C MET A 271 11.06 16.73 0.85
N LEU A 272 9.81 17.00 1.21
CA LEU A 272 8.77 15.98 1.38
C LEU A 272 8.28 15.41 0.05
N ALA A 273 8.33 16.17 -1.04
CA ALA A 273 7.94 15.71 -2.38
C ALA A 273 9.00 14.86 -3.09
N ASN A 274 10.16 14.66 -2.44
CA ASN A 274 11.33 13.98 -2.97
C ASN A 274 11.57 12.69 -2.17
N LEU A 275 11.35 11.52 -2.79
CA LEU A 275 11.44 10.21 -2.13
C LEU A 275 12.88 9.68 -2.08
N ALA A 276 13.31 9.20 -0.91
CA ALA A 276 14.59 8.52 -0.68
C ALA A 276 15.80 9.32 -1.22
N GLN A 277 15.96 10.56 -0.72
CA GLN A 277 16.97 11.52 -1.19
C GLN A 277 18.40 11.03 -0.95
N GLU A 278 18.68 10.50 0.24
CA GLU A 278 19.99 9.98 0.56
C GLU A 278 20.34 8.80 -0.31
N PHE A 279 19.39 7.87 -0.51
CA PHE A 279 19.64 6.71 -1.34
C PHE A 279 19.97 7.11 -2.78
N GLY A 280 19.17 8.00 -3.39
CA GLY A 280 19.44 8.53 -4.73
C GLY A 280 20.83 9.17 -4.85
N LYS A 281 21.21 10.02 -3.89
CA LYS A 281 22.55 10.65 -3.86
C LYS A 281 23.67 9.64 -3.64
N ALA A 282 23.48 8.68 -2.73
CA ALA A 282 24.49 7.70 -2.35
C ALA A 282 24.82 6.73 -3.50
N ILE A 283 23.88 6.46 -4.41
CA ILE A 283 24.13 5.70 -5.65
C ILE A 283 24.62 6.58 -6.82
N GLY A 284 24.79 7.89 -6.61
CA GLY A 284 25.37 8.80 -7.60
C GLY A 284 24.40 9.65 -8.41
N ARG A 285 23.09 9.66 -8.10
CA ARG A 285 22.12 10.56 -8.77
C ARG A 285 22.27 12.00 -8.28
N THR A 286 21.83 12.96 -9.10
CA THR A 286 21.82 14.40 -8.79
C THR A 286 20.71 14.84 -7.82
N GLY A 287 19.79 13.93 -7.47
CA GLY A 287 18.66 14.22 -6.60
C GLY A 287 18.05 12.96 -5.97
N ALA A 288 16.78 13.07 -5.57
CA ALA A 288 16.01 11.96 -5.01
C ALA A 288 15.87 10.80 -5.99
N LEU A 289 15.49 9.62 -5.49
CA LEU A 289 15.14 8.52 -6.40
C LEU A 289 13.99 8.91 -7.32
N ARG A 290 12.98 9.56 -6.75
CA ARG A 290 11.76 10.01 -7.43
C ARG A 290 11.30 11.35 -6.85
N SER A 291 10.70 12.20 -7.67
CA SER A 291 10.11 13.48 -7.25
C SER A 291 8.68 13.61 -7.73
N ALA A 292 7.79 14.03 -6.84
CA ALA A 292 6.39 14.33 -7.16
C ALA A 292 6.18 15.74 -7.74
N ILE A 293 7.25 16.55 -7.78
CA ILE A 293 7.26 17.95 -8.23
C ILE A 293 8.38 18.19 -9.25
N GLY A 294 8.39 19.39 -9.85
CA GLY A 294 9.49 19.83 -10.72
C GLY A 294 9.28 19.55 -12.21
N LYS A 295 8.24 18.81 -12.60
CA LYS A 295 7.85 18.63 -14.01
C LYS A 295 6.39 19.07 -14.23
N PRO A 296 6.12 19.96 -15.21
CA PRO A 296 4.75 20.30 -15.57
C PRO A 296 4.05 19.09 -16.18
N PRO A 297 2.74 18.90 -15.93
CA PRO A 297 2.01 17.74 -16.46
C PRO A 297 1.96 17.76 -17.99
N ASP A 298 2.28 16.62 -18.62
CA ASP A 298 2.18 16.40 -20.07
C ASP A 298 1.17 15.26 -20.34
N PRO A 299 0.04 15.52 -21.01
CA PRO A 299 -0.98 14.52 -21.26
C PRO A 299 -0.59 13.44 -22.27
N THR A 300 0.55 13.57 -22.96
CA THR A 300 1.05 12.58 -23.93
C THR A 300 2.17 11.71 -23.36
N GLU A 301 2.62 11.98 -22.13
CA GLU A 301 3.75 11.28 -21.54
C GLU A 301 3.47 9.80 -21.26
N ILE A 302 2.25 9.50 -20.79
CA ILE A 302 1.82 8.13 -20.50
C ILE A 302 1.80 7.23 -21.75
N GLU A 303 1.72 7.79 -22.96
CA GLU A 303 1.78 6.98 -24.19
C GLU A 303 3.21 6.56 -24.56
N ARG A 304 4.22 7.26 -24.02
CA ARG A 304 5.64 7.09 -24.39
C ARG A 304 6.43 6.26 -23.38
N ILE A 305 6.03 6.25 -22.11
CA ILE A 305 6.79 5.63 -21.03
C ILE A 305 6.19 4.27 -20.67
N ASN A 306 6.94 3.19 -20.94
CA ASN A 306 6.56 1.82 -20.60
C ASN A 306 7.31 1.25 -19.38
N GLU A 307 8.44 1.87 -19.02
CA GLU A 307 9.25 1.46 -17.88
C GLU A 307 8.45 1.67 -16.57
N PRO A 308 8.34 0.66 -15.69
CA PRO A 308 7.45 0.70 -14.51
C PRO A 308 7.64 1.91 -13.59
N HIS A 309 8.87 2.32 -13.26
CA HIS A 309 9.11 3.41 -12.33
C HIS A 309 8.74 4.76 -12.93
N GLY A 310 9.20 5.03 -14.16
CA GLY A 310 8.91 6.26 -14.89
C GLY A 310 7.43 6.39 -15.19
N ARG A 311 6.78 5.30 -15.58
CA ARG A 311 5.32 5.27 -15.78
C ARG A 311 4.58 5.44 -14.47
N GLY A 312 5.05 4.80 -13.40
CA GLY A 312 4.48 4.93 -12.06
C GLY A 312 4.60 6.35 -11.50
N ALA A 313 5.69 7.05 -11.81
CA ALA A 313 5.89 8.45 -11.43
C ALA A 313 4.80 9.39 -11.99
N ILE A 314 4.24 9.08 -13.17
CA ILE A 314 3.10 9.82 -13.74
C ILE A 314 1.88 9.70 -12.83
N LEU A 315 1.55 8.48 -12.38
CA LEU A 315 0.41 8.26 -11.49
C LEU A 315 0.64 8.94 -10.12
N MET A 316 1.82 8.80 -9.55
CA MET A 316 2.19 9.45 -8.30
C MET A 316 2.09 10.98 -8.39
N ALA A 317 2.58 11.58 -9.49
CA ALA A 317 2.47 13.01 -9.75
C ALA A 317 1.01 13.46 -9.95
N ALA A 318 0.15 12.64 -10.56
CA ALA A 318 -1.28 12.93 -10.67
C ALA A 318 -1.96 12.96 -9.29
N VAL A 319 -1.70 11.96 -8.43
CA VAL A 319 -2.23 11.92 -7.06
C VAL A 319 -1.70 13.09 -6.23
N PHE A 320 -0.41 13.42 -6.34
CA PHE A 320 0.17 14.57 -5.64
C PHE A 320 -0.40 15.91 -6.13
N GLY A 321 -0.64 16.05 -7.44
CA GLY A 321 -1.34 17.21 -8.01
C GLY A 321 -2.75 17.40 -7.45
N ALA A 322 -3.49 16.31 -7.25
CA ALA A 322 -4.79 16.35 -6.58
C ALA A 322 -4.66 16.81 -5.11
N PHE A 323 -3.68 16.29 -4.37
CA PHE A 323 -3.38 16.75 -3.01
C PHE A 323 -3.11 18.26 -2.95
N LEU A 324 -2.27 18.79 -3.83
CA LEU A 324 -1.92 20.21 -3.88
C LEU A 324 -3.15 21.08 -4.16
N ALA A 325 -4.01 20.67 -5.11
CA ALA A 325 -5.25 21.38 -5.42
C ALA A 325 -6.18 21.46 -4.20
N ILE A 326 -6.31 20.36 -3.45
CA ILE A 326 -7.13 20.32 -2.24
C ILE A 326 -6.50 21.13 -1.11
N TYR A 327 -5.20 21.02 -0.89
CA TYR A 327 -4.50 21.81 0.12
C TYR A 327 -4.69 23.32 -0.12
N LYS A 328 -4.53 23.78 -1.37
CA LYS A 328 -4.81 25.17 -1.77
C LYS A 328 -6.25 25.59 -1.46
N ARG A 329 -7.22 24.71 -1.73
CA ARG A 329 -8.64 24.99 -1.44
C ARG A 329 -8.92 25.06 0.07
N ARG A 330 -8.35 24.15 0.86
CA ARG A 330 -8.54 24.06 2.32
C ARG A 330 -7.85 25.18 3.10
N THR A 331 -6.81 25.79 2.54
CA THR A 331 -6.04 26.85 3.20
C THR A 331 -6.40 28.26 2.73
N LYS A 332 -7.30 28.39 1.76
CA LYS A 332 -7.69 29.68 1.16
C LYS A 332 -8.20 30.70 2.18
N ASP A 333 -8.91 30.25 3.21
CA ASP A 333 -9.35 31.10 4.32
C ASP A 333 -8.18 31.55 5.19
N LEU A 334 -7.23 30.68 5.52
CA LEU A 334 -6.03 31.00 6.29
C LEU A 334 -5.18 32.06 5.58
N TYR A 335 -4.99 31.92 4.25
CA TYR A 335 -4.33 32.94 3.45
C TYR A 335 -5.08 34.27 3.52
N ARG A 336 -6.40 34.29 3.33
CA ARG A 336 -7.18 35.54 3.42
C ARG A 336 -7.09 36.18 4.81
N LEU A 337 -7.16 35.40 5.88
CA LEU A 337 -7.01 35.88 7.25
C LEU A 337 -5.63 36.50 7.50
N ALA A 338 -4.58 35.88 6.99
CA ALA A 338 -3.20 36.35 7.17
C ALA A 338 -2.82 37.56 6.30
N THR A 339 -3.64 37.88 5.29
CA THR A 339 -3.29 38.83 4.22
C THR A 339 -4.35 39.91 4.02
N GLU A 340 -5.23 40.09 5.01
CA GLU A 340 -6.34 41.06 4.97
C GLU A 340 -7.21 40.91 3.70
N GLY A 341 -7.37 39.67 3.23
CA GLY A 341 -8.21 39.32 2.10
C GLY A 341 -7.51 39.31 0.73
N THR A 342 -6.26 39.77 0.61
CA THR A 342 -5.55 39.80 -0.69
C THR A 342 -5.18 38.41 -1.21
N GLY A 343 -5.00 37.44 -0.31
CA GLY A 343 -4.55 36.09 -0.63
C GLY A 343 -3.06 35.96 -0.93
N VAL A 344 -2.29 37.07 -0.84
CA VAL A 344 -0.85 37.09 -1.11
C VAL A 344 -0.11 37.43 0.18
N LEU A 345 0.77 36.53 0.61
CA LEU A 345 1.54 36.73 1.84
C LEU A 345 2.54 37.88 1.71
N PRO A 346 2.63 38.79 2.70
CA PRO A 346 3.66 39.83 2.70
C PRO A 346 5.04 39.21 2.73
N GLU A 347 6.02 39.87 2.13
CA GLU A 347 7.42 39.42 2.11
C GLU A 347 7.95 39.13 3.53
N GLY A 348 8.84 38.14 3.62
CA GLY A 348 9.42 37.69 4.89
C GLY A 348 8.76 36.43 5.47
N ALA A 349 9.10 36.15 6.73
CA ALA A 349 8.67 34.96 7.43
C ALA A 349 7.16 35.02 7.76
N ILE A 350 6.47 33.89 7.59
CA ILE A 350 5.08 33.76 8.01
C ILE A 350 4.99 33.60 9.53
N HIS A 351 3.89 34.07 10.13
CA HIS A 351 3.66 33.92 11.56
C HIS A 351 3.65 32.42 11.96
N PRO A 352 4.27 32.01 13.08
CA PRO A 352 4.33 30.61 13.50
C PRO A 352 2.96 29.93 13.60
N ASP A 353 1.94 30.66 14.07
CA ASP A 353 0.57 30.12 14.13
C ASP A 353 -0.04 29.88 12.75
N LEU A 354 0.29 30.70 11.76
CA LEU A 354 -0.13 30.44 10.38
C LEU A 354 0.56 29.19 9.86
N ALA A 355 1.87 29.06 10.06
CA ALA A 355 2.62 27.86 9.69
C ALA A 355 2.03 26.59 10.34
N ASN A 356 1.69 26.66 11.63
CA ASN A 356 1.06 25.55 12.36
C ASN A 356 -0.31 25.17 11.78
N ARG A 357 -1.15 26.16 11.44
CA ARG A 357 -2.47 25.90 10.85
C ARG A 357 -2.38 25.33 9.43
N LEU A 358 -1.49 25.89 8.61
CA LEU A 358 -1.20 25.37 7.27
C LEU A 358 -0.70 23.92 7.34
N ALA A 359 0.22 23.61 8.27
CA ALA A 359 0.70 22.26 8.51
C ALA A 359 -0.39 21.32 8.98
N GLY A 360 -1.29 21.79 9.86
CA GLY A 360 -2.47 21.03 10.26
C GLY A 360 -3.37 20.66 9.08
N GLU A 361 -3.64 21.60 8.16
CA GLU A 361 -4.46 21.33 6.98
C GLU A 361 -3.76 20.43 5.96
N ALA A 362 -2.46 20.62 5.73
CA ALA A 362 -1.68 19.72 4.87
C ALA A 362 -1.64 18.29 5.43
N ALA A 363 -1.42 18.10 6.74
CA ALA A 363 -1.40 16.78 7.37
C ALA A 363 -2.77 16.09 7.30
N LYS A 364 -3.87 16.82 7.52
CA LYS A 364 -5.24 16.30 7.34
C LYS A 364 -5.50 15.90 5.90
N THR A 365 -5.11 16.74 4.95
CA THR A 365 -5.29 16.49 3.52
C THR A 365 -4.52 15.26 3.09
N SER A 366 -3.25 15.14 3.51
CA SER A 366 -2.39 13.99 3.23
C SER A 366 -3.00 12.69 3.75
N LYS A 367 -3.44 12.66 5.03
CA LYS A 367 -4.10 11.49 5.62
C LYS A 367 -5.38 11.11 4.87
N HIS A 368 -6.16 12.10 4.44
CA HIS A 368 -7.39 11.84 3.69
C HIS A 368 -7.09 11.26 2.30
N VAL A 369 -6.17 11.87 1.55
CA VAL A 369 -5.72 11.37 0.23
C VAL A 369 -5.20 9.94 0.35
N LEU A 370 -4.30 9.66 1.31
CA LEU A 370 -3.80 8.30 1.57
C LEU A 370 -4.93 7.30 1.86
N SER A 371 -5.91 7.71 2.66
CA SER A 371 -7.05 6.84 3.00
C SER A 371 -7.95 6.56 1.79
N ILE A 372 -8.14 7.52 0.88
CA ILE A 372 -8.84 7.29 -0.39
C ILE A 372 -8.05 6.33 -1.27
N CYS A 373 -6.74 6.58 -1.43
CA CYS A 373 -5.84 5.74 -2.23
C CYS A 373 -5.84 4.27 -1.78
N ILE A 374 -5.76 4.01 -0.47
CA ILE A 374 -5.80 2.65 0.06
C ILE A 374 -7.19 2.02 -0.08
N ARG A 375 -8.27 2.74 0.22
CA ARG A 375 -9.65 2.22 0.07
C ARG A 375 -9.96 1.82 -1.36
N ALA A 376 -9.43 2.56 -2.33
CA ALA A 376 -9.62 2.30 -3.75
C ALA A 376 -9.11 0.92 -4.19
N LEU A 377 -8.18 0.29 -3.45
CA LEU A 377 -7.74 -1.08 -3.75
C LEU A 377 -8.90 -2.09 -3.76
N ASP A 378 -9.91 -1.92 -2.90
CA ASP A 378 -11.11 -2.79 -2.87
C ASP A 378 -12.05 -2.57 -4.07
N TYR A 379 -11.85 -1.50 -4.85
CA TYR A 379 -12.63 -1.12 -6.03
C TYR A 379 -11.83 -1.28 -7.33
N LEU A 380 -10.77 -2.09 -7.31
CA LEU A 380 -10.02 -2.44 -8.50
C LEU A 380 -10.61 -3.69 -9.17
N PRO A 381 -10.46 -3.84 -10.49
CA PRO A 381 -10.63 -5.14 -11.13
C PRO A 381 -9.62 -6.15 -10.55
N PRO A 382 -9.94 -7.46 -10.54
CA PRO A 382 -9.11 -8.44 -9.87
C PRO A 382 -7.80 -8.75 -10.61
N VAL A 383 -7.68 -8.33 -11.87
CA VAL A 383 -6.55 -8.54 -12.79
C VAL A 383 -6.45 -7.36 -13.76
N ASP A 384 -5.32 -7.21 -14.46
CA ASP A 384 -5.16 -6.32 -15.62
C ASP A 384 -5.60 -4.87 -15.32
N VAL A 385 -5.16 -4.37 -14.16
CA VAL A 385 -5.45 -3.00 -13.70
C VAL A 385 -4.81 -1.98 -14.63
N THR A 386 -5.52 -0.89 -14.88
CA THR A 386 -5.01 0.30 -15.56
C THR A 386 -5.09 1.51 -14.64
N PHE A 387 -4.34 2.58 -14.92
CA PHE A 387 -4.44 3.82 -14.17
C PHE A 387 -5.83 4.47 -14.28
N GLY A 388 -6.52 4.25 -15.41
CA GLY A 388 -7.91 4.63 -15.60
C GLY A 388 -8.87 3.87 -14.67
N ASP A 389 -8.67 2.56 -14.49
CA ASP A 389 -9.43 1.77 -13.50
C ASP A 389 -9.19 2.29 -12.09
N TYR A 390 -7.95 2.66 -11.76
CA TYR A 390 -7.63 3.22 -10.45
C TYR A 390 -8.29 4.58 -10.21
N LEU A 391 -8.37 5.44 -11.22
CA LEU A 391 -9.16 6.69 -11.11
C LEU A 391 -10.61 6.39 -10.75
N ARG A 392 -11.25 5.45 -11.45
CA ARG A 392 -12.64 5.05 -11.16
C ARG A 392 -12.78 4.49 -9.75
N ALA A 393 -11.80 3.71 -9.32
CA ALA A 393 -11.73 3.16 -7.96
C ALA A 393 -11.60 4.26 -6.89
N LEU A 394 -10.77 5.28 -7.11
CA LEU A 394 -10.63 6.45 -6.21
C LEU A 394 -11.96 7.20 -6.05
N ILE A 395 -12.61 7.52 -7.17
CA ILE A 395 -13.89 8.25 -7.17
C ILE A 395 -14.98 7.43 -6.47
N THR A 396 -15.08 6.13 -6.78
CA THR A 396 -16.10 5.25 -6.19
C THR A 396 -15.89 5.05 -4.69
N ALA A 397 -14.64 4.77 -4.28
CA ALA A 397 -14.29 4.52 -2.88
C ALA A 397 -14.52 5.73 -1.97
N ASP A 398 -14.28 6.93 -2.49
CA ASP A 398 -14.56 8.17 -1.76
C ASP A 398 -16.07 8.42 -1.65
N LEU A 399 -16.79 8.40 -2.78
CA LEU A 399 -18.23 8.66 -2.85
C LEU A 399 -19.05 7.76 -1.92
N ASP A 400 -18.70 6.48 -1.82
CA ASP A 400 -19.43 5.51 -1.00
C ASP A 400 -19.35 5.78 0.50
N LEU A 401 -18.25 6.38 0.97
CA LEU A 401 -18.05 6.67 2.39
C LEU A 401 -18.35 8.13 2.74
N ILE A 402 -18.12 9.05 1.79
CA ILE A 402 -18.26 10.49 1.97
C ILE A 402 -19.04 11.04 0.78
N ALA A 403 -20.37 11.07 0.93
CA ALA A 403 -21.26 11.55 -0.13
C ALA A 403 -21.05 13.06 -0.41
N ASP A 404 -20.94 13.88 0.63
CA ASP A 404 -20.71 15.33 0.49
C ASP A 404 -19.21 15.65 0.39
N ASP A 405 -18.77 16.03 -0.81
CA ASP A 405 -17.39 16.43 -1.09
C ASP A 405 -17.23 17.95 -1.02
N THR A 406 -17.27 18.48 0.20
CA THR A 406 -17.20 19.92 0.47
C THR A 406 -15.96 20.59 -0.15
N PHE A 407 -14.84 19.86 -0.24
CA PHE A 407 -13.56 20.37 -0.74
C PHE A 407 -13.25 19.96 -2.18
N GLY A 408 -14.08 19.15 -2.84
CA GLY A 408 -13.89 18.74 -4.23
C GLY A 408 -12.72 17.78 -4.45
N TYR A 409 -12.44 16.87 -3.50
CA TYR A 409 -11.46 15.78 -3.65
C TYR A 409 -11.64 15.02 -4.96
N ARG A 410 -12.87 14.64 -5.30
CA ARG A 410 -13.17 13.87 -6.51
C ARG A 410 -12.83 14.65 -7.77
N VAL A 411 -13.23 15.92 -7.84
CA VAL A 411 -12.90 16.83 -8.94
C VAL A 411 -11.39 17.04 -9.05
N ALA A 412 -10.66 17.18 -7.94
CA ALA A 412 -9.22 17.35 -7.95
C ALA A 412 -8.49 16.12 -8.52
N PHE A 413 -8.91 14.90 -8.16
CA PHE A 413 -8.39 13.68 -8.77
C PHE A 413 -8.66 13.63 -10.27
N MET A 414 -9.90 13.88 -10.68
CA MET A 414 -10.29 13.89 -12.10
C MET A 414 -9.47 14.89 -12.92
N GLU A 415 -9.28 16.11 -12.39
CA GLU A 415 -8.52 17.14 -13.06
C GLU A 415 -7.03 16.77 -13.15
N ALA A 416 -6.43 16.29 -12.07
CA ALA A 416 -5.02 15.95 -12.05
C ALA A 416 -4.70 14.77 -12.96
N PHE A 417 -5.52 13.72 -12.96
CA PHE A 417 -5.35 12.57 -13.85
C PHE A 417 -5.47 12.96 -15.32
N ARG A 418 -6.47 13.80 -15.65
CA ARG A 418 -6.64 14.34 -17.00
C ARG A 418 -5.41 15.13 -17.48
N ARG A 419 -4.80 15.94 -16.62
CA ARG A 419 -3.60 16.73 -16.97
C ARG A 419 -2.42 15.84 -17.36
N TRP A 420 -2.35 14.63 -16.82
CA TRP A 420 -1.33 13.61 -17.12
C TRP A 420 -1.76 12.60 -18.19
N GLY A 421 -2.91 12.80 -18.85
CA GLY A 421 -3.38 11.92 -19.91
C GLY A 421 -3.97 10.61 -19.42
N ILE A 422 -4.26 10.49 -18.12
CA ILE A 422 -4.86 9.28 -17.55
C ILE A 422 -6.37 9.36 -17.70
N PHE A 423 -6.93 8.49 -18.53
CA PHE A 423 -8.36 8.36 -18.77
C PHE A 423 -8.83 6.91 -18.59
N PRO A 424 -10.06 6.68 -18.11
CA PRO A 424 -10.67 5.35 -18.17
C PRO A 424 -11.10 5.05 -19.61
N GLY A 425 -10.74 3.87 -20.12
CA GLY A 425 -10.99 3.50 -21.52
C GLY A 425 -12.45 3.27 -21.89
N ASP A 426 -13.32 3.05 -20.91
CA ASP A 426 -14.73 2.69 -21.09
C ASP A 426 -15.72 3.78 -20.61
N ALA A 427 -15.22 4.86 -20.00
CA ALA A 427 -16.07 5.94 -19.49
C ALA A 427 -16.50 6.89 -20.62
N ARG A 428 -17.80 7.23 -20.66
CA ARG A 428 -18.37 8.12 -21.69
C ARG A 428 -18.06 9.60 -21.46
N SER A 429 -17.77 9.98 -20.22
CA SER A 429 -17.43 11.35 -19.84
C SER A 429 -16.57 11.38 -18.58
N LEU A 430 -15.88 12.49 -18.34
CA LEU A 430 -15.20 12.78 -17.07
C LEU A 430 -16.15 13.51 -16.13
N SER A 431 -17.17 12.81 -15.66
CA SER A 431 -18.05 13.24 -14.57
C SER A 431 -17.99 12.23 -13.43
N GLU A 432 -18.30 12.65 -12.20
CA GLU A 432 -18.34 11.73 -11.05
C GLU A 432 -19.27 10.54 -11.31
N GLU A 433 -20.44 10.78 -11.89
CA GLU A 433 -21.41 9.75 -12.25
C GLU A 433 -20.85 8.74 -13.27
N SER A 434 -20.17 9.23 -14.32
CA SER A 434 -19.60 8.36 -15.34
C SER A 434 -18.38 7.57 -14.85
N LEU A 435 -17.60 8.13 -13.93
CA LEU A 435 -16.41 7.49 -13.38
C LEU A 435 -16.73 6.50 -12.27
N ARG A 436 -17.78 6.74 -11.49
CA ARG A 436 -18.27 5.79 -10.49
C ARG A 436 -18.48 4.43 -11.15
N TRP A 437 -18.02 3.36 -10.51
CA TRP A 437 -18.42 2.02 -10.91
C TRP A 437 -19.95 1.90 -10.83
N GLN A 438 -20.54 1.17 -11.77
CA GLN A 438 -21.99 0.98 -11.82
C GLN A 438 -22.33 -0.40 -11.27
N GLY A 439 -23.50 -0.51 -10.65
CA GLY A 439 -24.08 -1.82 -10.34
C GLY A 439 -24.48 -2.54 -11.63
N PRO A 440 -24.68 -3.87 -11.58
CA PRO A 440 -25.19 -4.61 -12.73
C PRO A 440 -26.58 -4.10 -13.13
N ASP A 441 -26.84 -4.01 -14.43
CA ASP A 441 -28.16 -3.66 -14.98
C ASP A 441 -29.11 -4.85 -14.78
N MET A 442 -29.95 -4.78 -13.75
CA MET A 442 -30.77 -5.90 -13.31
C MET A 442 -32.25 -5.63 -13.49
N SER A 443 -32.97 -6.65 -13.96
CA SER A 443 -34.43 -6.66 -13.88
C SER A 443 -34.90 -6.88 -12.44
N LEU A 444 -36.14 -6.48 -12.11
CA LEU A 444 -36.76 -6.74 -10.80
C LEU A 444 -36.76 -8.22 -10.42
N ALA A 445 -36.80 -9.14 -11.39
CA ALA A 445 -36.74 -10.58 -11.15
C ALA A 445 -35.34 -11.06 -10.71
N ASP A 446 -34.27 -10.37 -11.15
CA ASP A 446 -32.89 -10.71 -10.78
C ASP A 446 -32.51 -10.23 -9.36
N SER A 447 -33.30 -9.31 -8.80
CA SER A 447 -33.07 -8.69 -7.48
C SER A 447 -33.28 -9.66 -6.30
N GLN A 448 -34.17 -10.66 -6.42
CA GLN A 448 -34.47 -11.60 -5.33
C GLN A 448 -33.32 -12.58 -5.06
N THR A 449 -32.56 -12.98 -6.09
CA THR A 449 -31.52 -14.01 -5.94
C THR A 449 -30.17 -13.44 -5.48
N GLN A 450 -29.85 -12.18 -5.80
CA GLN A 450 -28.71 -11.49 -5.19
C GLN A 450 -28.82 -11.45 -3.66
N VAL A 451 -30.04 -11.21 -3.18
CA VAL A 451 -30.33 -11.17 -1.76
C VAL A 451 -30.00 -12.51 -1.10
N TYR A 452 -30.05 -13.66 -1.79
CA TYR A 452 -29.63 -14.93 -1.18
C TYR A 452 -28.12 -15.05 -1.02
N LEU A 453 -27.30 -14.79 -2.06
CA LEU A 453 -25.84 -14.83 -1.93
C LEU A 453 -25.33 -13.82 -0.88
N GLY A 454 -25.87 -12.59 -0.93
CA GLY A 454 -25.54 -11.56 0.04
C GLY A 454 -26.04 -11.87 1.45
N ARG A 455 -27.22 -12.49 1.61
CA ARG A 455 -27.71 -12.93 2.93
C ARG A 455 -26.91 -14.08 3.50
N ASP A 456 -26.48 -15.04 2.69
CA ASP A 456 -25.67 -16.16 3.16
C ASP A 456 -24.32 -15.67 3.66
N LEU A 457 -23.64 -14.83 2.86
CA LEU A 457 -22.40 -14.16 3.27
C LEU A 457 -22.61 -13.28 4.50
N SER A 458 -23.67 -12.46 4.52
CA SER A 458 -24.03 -11.63 5.69
C SER A 458 -24.23 -12.48 6.95
N THR A 459 -24.97 -13.58 6.86
CA THR A 459 -25.25 -14.46 7.99
C THR A 459 -23.96 -15.10 8.52
N GLN A 460 -23.08 -15.55 7.62
CA GLN A 460 -21.78 -16.10 8.00
C GLN A 460 -20.89 -15.05 8.65
N MET A 461 -20.84 -13.83 8.10
CA MET A 461 -19.88 -12.79 8.48
C MET A 461 -20.33 -11.88 9.62
N ARG A 462 -21.62 -11.88 9.99
CA ARG A 462 -22.18 -11.07 11.09
C ARG A 462 -21.47 -11.34 12.43
N SER A 463 -21.14 -12.60 12.72
CA SER A 463 -20.48 -13.01 13.97
C SER A 463 -18.95 -12.88 13.92
N TRP A 464 -18.37 -12.39 12.83
CA TRP A 464 -16.92 -12.32 12.71
C TRP A 464 -16.34 -11.12 13.45
N ASN A 465 -15.35 -11.38 14.30
CA ASN A 465 -14.53 -10.36 14.90
C ASN A 465 -13.37 -10.00 13.96
N LEU A 466 -13.59 -9.02 13.08
CA LEU A 466 -12.57 -8.56 12.12
C LEU A 466 -11.40 -7.81 12.78
N SER A 467 -11.47 -7.56 14.08
CA SER A 467 -10.39 -6.98 14.89
C SER A 467 -9.70 -8.01 15.79
N GLY A 468 -10.09 -9.28 15.66
CA GLY A 468 -9.63 -10.39 16.49
C GLY A 468 -8.37 -11.07 15.95
N ASN A 469 -8.28 -12.36 16.28
CA ASN A 469 -7.18 -13.23 15.90
C ASN A 469 -7.03 -13.35 14.38
N ARG A 470 -5.83 -13.14 13.85
CA ARG A 470 -5.59 -13.10 12.39
C ARG A 470 -5.61 -14.48 11.76
N GLU A 471 -5.19 -15.52 12.48
CA GLU A 471 -5.25 -16.92 12.01
C GLU A 471 -6.69 -17.41 11.92
N VAL A 472 -7.51 -17.10 12.94
CA VAL A 472 -8.95 -17.41 12.93
C VAL A 472 -9.65 -16.67 11.78
N ILE A 473 -9.33 -15.38 11.57
CA ILE A 473 -9.84 -14.63 10.42
C ILE A 473 -9.43 -15.34 9.12
N PHE A 474 -8.16 -15.68 8.95
CA PHE A 474 -7.66 -16.36 7.75
C PHE A 474 -8.41 -17.67 7.47
N SER A 475 -8.58 -18.52 8.48
CA SER A 475 -9.33 -19.78 8.38
C SER A 475 -10.78 -19.55 7.94
N ARG A 476 -11.48 -18.60 8.57
CA ARG A 476 -12.86 -18.23 8.21
C ARG A 476 -12.97 -17.71 6.77
N LEU A 477 -11.99 -16.95 6.29
CA LEU A 477 -11.98 -16.47 4.90
C LEU A 477 -11.81 -17.65 3.92
N ARG A 478 -11.00 -18.66 4.26
CA ARG A 478 -10.85 -19.89 3.45
C ARG A 478 -12.15 -20.68 3.38
N ASP A 479 -12.84 -20.85 4.49
CA ASP A 479 -14.14 -21.54 4.53
C ASP A 479 -15.18 -20.80 3.69
N ALA A 480 -15.20 -19.47 3.77
CA ALA A 480 -16.07 -18.63 2.96
C ALA A 480 -15.74 -18.73 1.47
N GLN A 481 -14.46 -18.77 1.07
CA GLN A 481 -14.06 -18.99 -0.32
C GLN A 481 -14.60 -20.32 -0.87
N ALA A 482 -14.41 -21.41 -0.12
CA ALA A 482 -14.89 -22.74 -0.51
C ALA A 482 -16.42 -22.77 -0.61
N THR A 483 -17.11 -22.13 0.34
CA THR A 483 -18.57 -22.03 0.33
C THR A 483 -19.04 -21.22 -0.88
N ALA A 484 -18.49 -20.03 -1.12
CA ALA A 484 -18.85 -19.21 -2.27
C ALA A 484 -18.61 -19.95 -3.60
N LYS A 485 -17.50 -20.67 -3.73
CA LYS A 485 -17.22 -21.51 -4.90
C LYS A 485 -18.32 -22.55 -5.13
N SER A 486 -18.68 -23.30 -4.09
CA SER A 486 -19.75 -24.32 -4.17
C SER A 486 -21.12 -23.72 -4.53
N ILE A 487 -21.47 -22.56 -3.96
CA ILE A 487 -22.72 -21.86 -4.30
C ILE A 487 -22.66 -21.36 -5.76
N ILE A 488 -21.51 -20.89 -6.26
CA ILE A 488 -21.38 -20.44 -7.66
C ILE A 488 -21.51 -21.63 -8.62
N ASP A 489 -20.82 -22.75 -8.34
CA ASP A 489 -20.87 -23.96 -9.15
C ASP A 489 -22.28 -24.57 -9.24
N SER A 490 -23.03 -24.57 -8.12
CA SER A 490 -24.40 -25.11 -8.10
C SER A 490 -25.44 -24.24 -8.82
N SER A 491 -25.10 -23.02 -9.22
CA SER A 491 -26.04 -22.06 -9.83
C SER A 491 -25.47 -21.28 -11.02
N ARG A 492 -24.59 -21.91 -11.82
CA ARG A 492 -23.87 -21.30 -12.96
C ARG A 492 -24.75 -20.51 -13.92
N GLY A 493 -25.83 -21.12 -14.42
CA GLY A 493 -26.69 -20.49 -15.45
C GLY A 493 -27.37 -19.19 -15.01
N TYR A 494 -27.64 -19.01 -13.72
CA TYR A 494 -28.21 -17.78 -13.17
C TYR A 494 -27.13 -16.75 -12.84
N LYS A 495 -26.01 -17.20 -12.28
CA LYS A 495 -24.96 -16.31 -11.76
C LYS A 495 -24.11 -15.66 -12.84
N GLN A 496 -24.08 -16.23 -14.05
CA GLN A 496 -23.50 -15.60 -15.24
C GLN A 496 -24.02 -14.14 -15.44
N ARG A 497 -25.24 -13.82 -14.99
CA ARG A 497 -25.83 -12.48 -15.09
C ARG A 497 -25.33 -11.47 -14.05
N ILE A 498 -24.76 -11.92 -12.93
CA ILE A 498 -24.27 -11.04 -11.85
C ILE A 498 -22.74 -11.03 -11.75
N THR A 499 -22.08 -11.98 -12.42
CA THR A 499 -20.61 -12.04 -12.58
C THR A 499 -20.23 -11.63 -13.99
N GLU A 500 -20.62 -10.42 -14.41
CA GLU A 500 -20.14 -9.84 -15.66
C GLU A 500 -18.60 -9.92 -15.68
N GLY A 501 -18.04 -10.33 -16.82
CA GLY A 501 -16.60 -10.56 -16.96
C GLY A 501 -16.18 -12.01 -16.96
N LEU A 502 -16.99 -12.89 -16.36
CA LEU A 502 -16.74 -14.34 -16.38
C LEU A 502 -17.44 -15.01 -17.57
N ASP A 503 -16.97 -16.18 -17.96
CA ASP A 503 -17.68 -17.15 -18.80
C ASP A 503 -17.63 -18.50 -18.09
N LEU A 504 -18.66 -18.77 -17.27
CA LEU A 504 -18.74 -19.95 -16.40
C LEU A 504 -19.06 -21.25 -17.15
N ASP A 505 -19.46 -21.14 -18.41
CA ASP A 505 -19.78 -22.28 -19.26
C ASP A 505 -18.51 -22.82 -19.95
N GLN A 506 -17.58 -21.93 -20.32
CA GLN A 506 -16.37 -22.29 -21.07
C GLN A 506 -15.11 -22.44 -20.23
N PHE A 507 -14.98 -21.71 -19.10
CA PHE A 507 -13.74 -21.67 -18.33
C PHE A 507 -13.95 -21.94 -16.84
N ASP A 508 -12.99 -22.64 -16.24
CA ASP A 508 -12.93 -22.80 -14.79
C ASP A 508 -12.62 -21.47 -14.10
N PHE A 509 -13.17 -21.29 -12.90
CA PHE A 509 -12.98 -20.10 -12.09
C PHE A 509 -12.43 -20.42 -10.69
N GLU A 510 -11.82 -19.40 -10.10
CA GLU A 510 -11.30 -19.41 -8.74
C GLU A 510 -11.87 -18.23 -7.96
N VAL A 511 -12.36 -18.49 -6.75
CA VAL A 511 -12.70 -17.43 -5.78
C VAL A 511 -11.43 -17.11 -5.00
N ASN A 512 -10.70 -16.08 -5.45
CA ASN A 512 -9.38 -15.75 -4.92
C ASN A 512 -9.44 -15.17 -3.52
N SER A 513 -10.45 -14.35 -3.26
CA SER A 513 -10.58 -13.64 -2.00
C SER A 513 -12.04 -13.34 -1.69
N ILE A 514 -12.37 -13.37 -0.41
CA ILE A 514 -13.58 -12.81 0.16
C ILE A 514 -13.10 -11.97 1.33
N ARG A 515 -13.39 -10.68 1.36
CA ARG A 515 -12.87 -9.75 2.37
C ARG A 515 -14.02 -8.93 2.92
N PRO A 516 -14.42 -9.15 4.18
CA PRO A 516 -15.39 -8.29 4.84
C PRO A 516 -14.74 -6.94 5.20
N VAL A 517 -15.52 -5.89 5.10
CA VAL A 517 -15.11 -4.49 5.25
C VAL A 517 -16.03 -3.83 6.25
N ARG A 518 -15.45 -3.10 7.22
CA ARG A 518 -16.19 -2.29 8.19
C ARG A 518 -15.54 -0.92 8.31
N ARG A 519 -16.06 0.04 7.54
CA ARG A 519 -15.54 1.42 7.53
C ARG A 519 -16.48 2.35 8.27
N VAL A 520 -15.92 3.40 8.85
CA VAL A 520 -16.66 4.44 9.56
C VAL A 520 -16.45 5.76 8.81
N GLY A 521 -17.54 6.38 8.37
CA GLY A 521 -17.55 7.68 7.74
C GLY A 521 -17.32 8.81 8.76
N PRO A 522 -17.08 10.04 8.29
CA PRO A 522 -16.78 11.19 9.14
C PRO A 522 -17.90 11.51 10.14
N GLU A 523 -19.17 11.27 9.79
CA GLU A 523 -20.34 11.49 10.66
C GLU A 523 -20.73 10.26 11.48
N GLY A 524 -19.88 9.22 11.51
CA GLY A 524 -20.12 7.98 12.28
C GLY A 524 -20.97 6.93 11.57
N GLU A 525 -21.28 7.13 10.29
CA GLU A 525 -21.97 6.15 9.46
C GLU A 525 -21.12 4.91 9.17
N TYR A 526 -21.75 3.73 9.20
CA TYR A 526 -21.07 2.45 9.00
C TYR A 526 -21.28 1.95 7.58
N LEU A 527 -20.18 1.64 6.89
CA LEU A 527 -20.20 0.93 5.62
C LEU A 527 -19.69 -0.50 5.86
N MET A 528 -20.58 -1.46 5.60
CA MET A 528 -20.39 -2.88 5.87
C MET A 528 -20.53 -3.67 4.57
N ASP A 529 -19.41 -3.98 3.93
CA ASP A 529 -19.40 -4.64 2.63
C ASP A 529 -18.61 -5.95 2.67
N ALA A 530 -18.86 -6.83 1.71
CA ALA A 530 -17.97 -7.93 1.34
C ALA A 530 -17.43 -7.70 -0.06
N VAL A 531 -16.11 -7.72 -0.18
CA VAL A 531 -15.37 -7.64 -1.43
C VAL A 531 -15.00 -9.06 -1.84
N VAL A 532 -15.52 -9.53 -2.96
CA VAL A 532 -15.30 -10.89 -3.47
C VAL A 532 -14.60 -10.83 -4.82
N GLU A 533 -13.40 -11.40 -4.92
CA GLU A 533 -12.67 -11.47 -6.19
C GLU A 533 -12.76 -12.86 -6.79
N ILE A 534 -13.18 -12.90 -8.04
CA ILE A 534 -13.30 -14.13 -8.82
C ILE A 534 -12.47 -13.96 -10.08
N THR A 535 -11.63 -14.94 -10.41
CA THR A 535 -10.82 -14.91 -11.64
C THR A 535 -10.95 -16.18 -12.45
N GLN A 536 -10.67 -16.04 -13.74
CA GLN A 536 -10.53 -17.12 -14.71
C GLN A 536 -9.23 -16.92 -15.48
N LYS A 537 -8.75 -18.01 -16.07
CA LYS A 537 -7.59 -18.00 -16.97
C LYS A 537 -7.87 -18.86 -18.20
N ARG A 538 -7.31 -18.45 -19.34
CA ARG A 538 -7.27 -19.23 -20.58
C ARG A 538 -5.87 -19.16 -21.19
N PRO A 539 -5.44 -20.17 -21.98
CA PRO A 539 -4.15 -20.12 -22.68
C PRO A 539 -4.09 -18.97 -23.69
N GLY A 540 -2.91 -18.38 -23.84
CA GLY A 540 -2.60 -17.35 -24.83
C GLY A 540 -1.31 -17.65 -25.59
N TYR A 541 -1.25 -17.18 -26.84
CA TYR A 541 -0.19 -17.47 -27.81
C TYR A 541 0.30 -16.19 -28.50
N LEU A 542 1.62 -16.06 -28.64
CA LEU A 542 2.28 -14.94 -29.32
C LEU A 542 2.17 -15.06 -30.85
N ASP A 543 2.10 -16.28 -31.38
CA ASP A 543 1.89 -16.50 -32.81
C ASP A 543 0.49 -15.99 -33.24
N LYS A 544 0.49 -15.01 -34.14
CA LYS A 544 -0.72 -14.39 -34.69
C LYS A 544 -1.46 -15.29 -35.68
N SER A 545 -0.82 -16.36 -36.17
CA SER A 545 -1.44 -17.34 -37.07
C SER A 545 -2.47 -18.21 -36.34
N LEU A 546 -2.28 -18.44 -35.04
CA LEU A 546 -3.24 -19.04 -34.12
C LEU A 546 -4.30 -18.00 -33.74
N LYS A 547 -5.26 -17.76 -34.64
CA LYS A 547 -6.32 -16.74 -34.47
C LYS A 547 -7.31 -17.04 -33.35
N GLU A 548 -7.47 -18.31 -32.99
CA GLU A 548 -8.33 -18.77 -31.90
C GLU A 548 -7.55 -19.83 -31.11
N ALA A 549 -7.26 -19.54 -29.85
CA ALA A 549 -6.70 -20.52 -28.93
C ALA A 549 -7.69 -21.70 -28.77
N PRO A 550 -7.25 -22.96 -28.91
CA PRO A 550 -8.06 -24.07 -28.44
C PRO A 550 -8.40 -23.86 -26.95
N VAL A 551 -9.65 -24.07 -26.55
CA VAL A 551 -10.08 -23.93 -25.14
C VAL A 551 -9.27 -24.84 -24.20
N LEU A 552 -8.67 -25.91 -24.75
CA LEU A 552 -7.89 -26.91 -24.04
C LEU A 552 -6.52 -27.09 -24.70
N LEU A 553 -5.46 -26.98 -23.90
CA LEU A 553 -4.09 -27.33 -24.29
C LEU A 553 -3.97 -28.85 -24.51
N PRO A 554 -3.28 -29.32 -25.56
CA PRO A 554 -2.83 -30.70 -25.65
C PRO A 554 -2.01 -31.09 -24.40
N ALA A 555 -2.14 -32.33 -23.92
CA ALA A 555 -1.46 -32.78 -22.72
C ALA A 555 0.07 -32.67 -22.88
N GLY A 556 0.70 -31.79 -22.08
CA GLY A 556 2.16 -31.57 -22.06
C GLY A 556 2.65 -30.29 -22.73
N GLU A 557 1.78 -29.48 -23.32
CA GLU A 557 2.13 -28.15 -23.86
C GLU A 557 1.78 -27.03 -22.87
N GLU A 558 2.71 -26.08 -22.67
CA GLU A 558 2.44 -24.84 -21.92
C GLU A 558 2.13 -23.69 -22.90
N PRO A 559 1.19 -22.79 -22.56
CA PRO A 559 0.89 -21.64 -23.40
C PRO A 559 2.03 -20.61 -23.32
N ASP A 560 2.17 -19.77 -24.34
CA ASP A 560 3.17 -18.67 -24.32
C ASP A 560 2.88 -17.68 -23.17
N PHE A 561 1.60 -17.50 -22.81
CA PHE A 561 1.19 -16.74 -21.64
C PHE A 561 -0.20 -17.16 -21.15
N TRP A 562 -0.53 -16.80 -19.90
CA TRP A 562 -1.89 -16.95 -19.37
C TRP A 562 -2.69 -15.66 -19.54
N PHE A 563 -3.80 -15.72 -20.28
CA PHE A 563 -4.75 -14.62 -20.37
C PHE A 563 -5.76 -14.70 -19.23
N ARG A 564 -5.91 -13.62 -18.46
CA ARG A 564 -6.77 -13.59 -17.27
C ARG A 564 -7.97 -12.66 -17.43
N GLY A 565 -9.07 -13.08 -16.84
CA GLY A 565 -10.30 -12.31 -16.68
C GLY A 565 -10.86 -12.53 -15.28
N GLY A 566 -11.89 -11.76 -14.92
CA GLY A 566 -12.44 -11.83 -13.58
C GLY A 566 -13.42 -10.72 -13.27
N CYS A 567 -14.00 -10.79 -12.08
CA CYS A 567 -14.77 -9.71 -11.49
C CYS A 567 -14.48 -9.56 -9.98
N THR A 568 -14.51 -8.31 -9.52
CA THR A 568 -14.59 -7.92 -8.11
C THR A 568 -16.04 -7.52 -7.83
N LEU A 569 -16.68 -8.25 -6.92
CA LEU A 569 -18.04 -7.99 -6.47
C LEU A 569 -17.99 -7.24 -5.14
N ILE A 570 -18.75 -6.16 -5.02
CA ILE A 570 -18.90 -5.43 -3.76
C ILE A 570 -20.33 -5.58 -3.29
N ILE A 571 -20.53 -6.34 -2.22
CA ILE A 571 -21.84 -6.73 -1.71
C ILE A 571 -22.08 -6.02 -0.38
N ASP A 572 -23.19 -5.30 -0.29
CA ASP A 572 -23.67 -4.70 0.95
C ASP A 572 -24.10 -5.80 1.92
N LEU A 573 -23.43 -5.91 3.07
CA LEU A 573 -23.69 -6.95 4.06
C LEU A 573 -24.94 -6.68 4.91
N GLU A 574 -25.46 -5.46 4.94
CA GLU A 574 -26.69 -5.15 5.65
C GLU A 574 -27.91 -5.61 4.85
N THR A 575 -27.93 -5.25 3.57
CA THR A 575 -29.06 -5.50 2.67
C THR A 575 -28.92 -6.78 1.83
N GLY A 576 -27.69 -7.30 1.68
CA GLY A 576 -27.36 -8.42 0.80
C GLY A 576 -27.34 -8.05 -0.69
N ARG A 577 -27.39 -6.76 -1.04
CA ARG A 577 -27.43 -6.28 -2.44
C ARG A 577 -26.03 -6.16 -3.02
N LEU A 578 -25.85 -6.54 -4.28
CA LEU A 578 -24.61 -6.25 -5.00
C LEU A 578 -24.60 -4.77 -5.40
N ARG A 579 -23.63 -4.01 -4.89
CA ARG A 579 -23.42 -2.61 -5.22
C ARG A 579 -22.71 -2.46 -6.56
N TYR A 580 -21.64 -3.23 -6.75
CA TYR A 580 -20.78 -3.13 -7.92
C TYR A 580 -20.31 -4.50 -8.42
N CYS A 581 -20.20 -4.63 -9.74
CA CYS A 581 -19.49 -5.71 -10.41
C CYS A 581 -18.39 -5.07 -11.28
N ILE A 582 -17.14 -5.12 -10.83
CA ILE A 582 -16.00 -4.46 -11.48
C ILE A 582 -15.21 -5.55 -12.19
N TYR A 583 -15.09 -5.50 -13.52
CA TYR A 583 -14.68 -6.69 -14.25
C TYR A 583 -13.74 -6.46 -15.42
N LYS A 584 -13.12 -7.57 -15.82
CA LYS A 584 -12.25 -7.72 -16.98
C LYS A 584 -12.64 -9.01 -17.70
N ARG A 585 -13.30 -8.88 -18.86
CA ARG A 585 -13.88 -10.01 -19.59
C ARG A 585 -12.81 -11.00 -20.06
N ILE A 586 -12.95 -12.28 -19.71
CA ILE A 586 -12.08 -13.38 -20.17
C ILE A 586 -12.18 -13.62 -21.70
N THR A 587 -13.30 -13.23 -22.30
CA THR A 587 -13.57 -13.34 -23.74
C THR A 587 -13.20 -12.08 -24.54
N SER A 588 -12.55 -11.09 -23.90
CA SER A 588 -12.23 -9.82 -24.56
C SER A 588 -11.05 -9.95 -25.51
N GLU A 589 -11.35 -10.05 -26.81
CA GLU A 589 -10.31 -10.13 -27.85
C GLU A 589 -9.40 -8.90 -27.90
N SER A 590 -9.95 -7.69 -27.71
CA SER A 590 -9.16 -6.47 -27.66
C SER A 590 -8.10 -6.49 -26.54
N ARG A 591 -8.47 -6.95 -25.34
CA ARG A 591 -7.54 -7.10 -24.20
C ARG A 591 -6.50 -8.17 -24.46
N TYR A 592 -6.92 -9.29 -25.03
CA TYR A 592 -6.03 -10.37 -25.41
C TYR A 592 -4.95 -9.87 -26.38
N GLU A 593 -5.34 -9.12 -27.40
CA GLU A 593 -4.41 -8.51 -28.35
C GLU A 593 -3.47 -7.48 -27.70
N LEU A 594 -3.97 -6.66 -26.77
CA LEU A 594 -3.15 -5.69 -26.05
C LEU A 594 -2.08 -6.39 -25.19
N GLN A 595 -2.47 -7.41 -24.41
CA GLN A 595 -1.52 -8.20 -23.62
C GLN A 595 -0.52 -8.92 -24.53
N ARG A 596 -1.00 -9.54 -25.63
CA ARG A 596 -0.15 -10.20 -26.62
C ARG A 596 0.87 -9.25 -27.22
N ASN A 597 0.46 -8.06 -27.65
CA ASN A 597 1.37 -7.07 -28.23
C ASN A 597 2.34 -6.51 -27.17
N PHE A 598 1.92 -6.34 -25.92
CA PHE A 598 2.80 -5.92 -24.83
C PHE A 598 3.90 -6.96 -24.56
N LEU A 599 3.53 -8.24 -24.45
CA LEU A 599 4.48 -9.33 -24.25
C LEU A 599 5.37 -9.53 -25.48
N ALA A 600 4.82 -9.48 -26.69
CA ALA A 600 5.60 -9.54 -27.93
C ALA A 600 6.56 -8.35 -28.08
N GLY A 601 6.17 -7.15 -27.62
CA GLY A 601 7.02 -5.97 -27.58
C GLY A 601 8.20 -6.12 -26.61
N LYS A 602 7.97 -6.76 -25.45
CA LYS A 602 9.05 -7.20 -24.56
C LYS A 602 9.95 -8.23 -25.25
N SER A 603 9.38 -9.16 -26.02
CA SER A 603 10.12 -10.14 -26.84
C SER A 603 10.74 -9.56 -28.11
N ALA A 604 10.42 -8.35 -28.57
CA ALA A 604 11.09 -7.71 -29.70
C ALA A 604 12.32 -6.89 -29.25
N GLY A 605 12.35 -6.49 -27.96
CA GLY A 605 13.49 -5.87 -27.28
C GLY A 605 14.53 -6.88 -26.74
N LEU A 606 14.60 -8.09 -27.31
CA LEU A 606 15.42 -9.25 -26.89
C LEU A 606 16.97 -9.02 -26.90
N SER A 607 17.46 -7.79 -27.00
CA SER A 607 18.88 -7.46 -26.81
C SER A 607 19.23 -7.05 -25.37
N LEU A 608 18.26 -6.70 -24.51
CA LEU A 608 18.51 -6.38 -23.09
C LEU A 608 17.70 -7.27 -22.13
N ALA A 609 16.43 -7.55 -22.42
CA ALA A 609 15.60 -8.39 -21.54
C ALA A 609 15.98 -9.88 -21.57
N ALA A 610 16.51 -10.37 -22.70
CA ALA A 610 16.97 -11.75 -22.83
C ALA A 610 18.15 -12.08 -21.89
N THR A 611 19.01 -11.11 -21.60
CA THR A 611 20.13 -11.29 -20.66
C THR A 611 19.65 -11.40 -19.20
N TYR A 612 18.46 -10.91 -18.88
CA TYR A 612 17.91 -10.90 -17.52
C TYR A 612 16.86 -12.00 -17.26
N PHE A 613 16.13 -12.45 -18.28
CA PHE A 613 15.05 -13.45 -18.12
C PHE A 613 15.35 -14.83 -18.73
N ASP A 614 16.43 -15.01 -19.51
CA ASP A 614 16.78 -16.32 -20.11
C ASP A 614 17.87 -17.09 -19.31
N THR A 615 18.55 -16.43 -18.35
CA THR A 615 19.45 -17.11 -17.39
C THR A 615 18.72 -17.67 -16.17
N MET A 616 17.39 -17.77 -16.23
CA MET A 616 16.53 -18.19 -15.13
C MET A 616 16.79 -19.65 -14.73
N ARG A 617 17.40 -19.85 -13.56
CA ARG A 617 17.02 -20.97 -12.70
C ARG A 617 15.60 -20.69 -12.20
N THR A 618 14.76 -21.71 -12.15
CA THR A 618 13.34 -21.63 -11.73
C THR A 618 13.10 -20.87 -10.43
N ASP A 619 14.09 -20.82 -9.53
CA ASP A 619 14.00 -20.13 -8.24
C ASP A 619 14.08 -18.58 -8.35
N GLU A 620 14.74 -18.00 -9.36
CA GLU A 620 14.96 -16.54 -9.45
C GLU A 620 13.79 -15.78 -10.12
N THR A 621 12.92 -16.48 -10.85
CA THR A 621 11.69 -15.88 -11.46
C THR A 621 10.71 -15.33 -10.43
N ASN A 622 10.78 -15.80 -9.18
CA ASN A 622 9.85 -15.46 -8.10
C ASN A 622 10.19 -14.15 -7.35
N GLU A 623 11.37 -13.56 -7.61
CA GLU A 623 11.88 -12.38 -6.90
C GLU A 623 11.76 -11.10 -7.74
N VAL A 624 10.56 -10.85 -8.28
CA VAL A 624 10.26 -9.75 -9.22
C VAL A 624 10.76 -8.39 -8.71
N PHE A 625 10.55 -8.07 -7.43
CA PHE A 625 10.92 -6.77 -6.86
C PHE A 625 12.43 -6.55 -6.74
N SER A 626 13.22 -7.62 -6.56
CA SER A 626 14.68 -7.51 -6.52
C SER A 626 15.22 -6.97 -7.85
N PHE A 627 14.66 -7.43 -8.97
CA PHE A 627 15.06 -7.00 -10.32
C PHE A 627 14.51 -5.64 -10.70
N VAL A 628 13.25 -5.36 -10.37
CA VAL A 628 12.64 -4.04 -10.63
C VAL A 628 13.51 -2.96 -9.99
N HIS A 629 13.89 -3.10 -8.71
CA HIS A 629 14.70 -2.08 -8.03
C HIS A 629 16.15 -2.00 -8.52
N ARG A 630 16.73 -3.11 -9.04
CA ARG A 630 18.07 -3.10 -9.67
C ARG A 630 18.14 -2.32 -10.98
N ALA A 631 17.05 -2.23 -11.74
CA ALA A 631 17.02 -1.49 -13.00
C ALA A 631 17.33 0.01 -12.84
N LEU A 632 17.27 0.54 -11.61
CA LEU A 632 17.63 1.92 -11.27
C LEU A 632 19.15 2.21 -11.33
N GLU A 633 20.00 1.18 -11.45
CA GLU A 633 21.47 1.30 -11.48
C GLU A 633 22.08 1.48 -12.89
N VAL A 634 21.34 1.17 -13.97
CA VAL A 634 21.97 0.93 -15.29
C VAL A 634 22.02 2.17 -16.21
N ASP A 635 21.41 3.29 -15.85
CA ASP A 635 21.56 4.54 -16.61
C ASP A 635 22.83 5.30 -16.16
N ASN A 636 23.98 4.87 -16.69
CA ASN A 636 25.23 5.65 -16.73
C ASN A 636 25.49 6.20 -18.13
#